data_AF-M2Q749-F1
#
_entry.id   AF-M2Q749-F1
#
_cell.length_a   1.000
_cell.length_b   1.000
_cell.length_c   1.000
_cell.angle_alpha   90.00
_cell.angle_beta   90.00
_cell.angle_gamma   90.00
#
_symmetry.space_group_name_H-M   'P 1'
#
loop_
_entity.id
_entity.type
_entity.pdbx_description
1 polymer ?
#
loop_
_entity_poly.entity_id
_entity_poly.type
_entity_poly.pdbx_seq_one_letter_code
_entity_poly.pdbx_strand_id
1 'polypeptide(L)'
;MSSTRISGAAHKKLAQNELEASSKVRNHSGVQLVIFSPTTVPYHITVVTKDELRALPNQARVRAEAEHADTQHILALGLGGYPKSNVFFVVIVWAAGQVLRKRLGLPPKHFHITLSAADQHDVPKGLGALLPSEPVLPETPNPALLDHLALTLQLFGEYTRAGEVAAALCAAAPTSERGFLRLGDAARKAGTPKRAMLAFAAAYARCEDAQAREYCVRHIVEATLETEWGAVFAEAECAELPDEALEALLAPWSSELRVRLAETGTSPPTLRVPSGEARYVPFPDPEARDAGGMYRLPRFFRWLVPFQFALMSTPRNGMDIRALASPHVGIRHVVTLTEETPLDASWFVGTGVRHTFLPVPNYCPPSIEQVDLIFRLMQDEGNLPLLVHCGGGKGRAGTVAACYLAAFGFAPPRFDLVQPTMSSNDAISSLRAIRPGSIETEQQEAFVSKYCSAIWKRRSVLLDVVQEPAPCSLQVDGSLDPGCDLIVLVGLPGSGKSWLSRALITRDPRGWTYISQDESGSRAACERAIGRAPAHGRMVFDRCNASRTERREWLSLAHWAKAPVCVWFDYDEQLCTSRAQNRAGHPTLPPGGRVRSAVAQMHGMFVRPTVDEGFKAIAVVRSFAAAAELVSWLSPPVTLFKFPRTAHLLNLGSATEDDLVGGLPAVASGARVVITEKIVVQNRSHYVSPASHAQFKKLGAWLERHREELCEVLNRDPHFAQRYVLFGEWLVATHSIPYSRLPDFFLAFDMYDRSTQTWAGRRALEGILAGTSIVPVPVIYEGKMPLDTELCNMTQRPSQYYDGPLEGIYVKIEEGNRVIARGKVVRGDFISGNEHWGKAPLQLNTHFQWNRKALLQPPNHSLLPHDHRTFSVHLVAMAAHTYPLFCMGNPLLDMQVYNGEELLTKYDLKANDAILAEEKHAPIYEELVQKYKVTYVAGGAAQNAARGAAYVLPPKSVVYAGCVGDDELAEQLKAANAREGLDQAYLVKKGEKTGACAVVITGHHRCLVTTLRAAEKFEKSHLSSPEVAPLVDGARVFYVEGFFLTHGTESALEIAKKSSEAGKVFALNLSAPFIPQFFAVQLQQILPYCDIVIGNEAEAEAWASATGHPDKTNLAAVARSIATQPKSNPSRPRIVIITHGPKSTTLVSSADPDSPKVYDVHPLKDEEIVDTNGAGDAFAGGFLGAYVLGKSIDECVEAGHKLGAICVQQIGPQFKWPKVNVL
;
A
#
# COMPACT_ATOMS: atom_id res chain seq x y z
N MET A 1 1.54 -55.15 14.24
CA MET A 1 1.30 -55.26 12.78
C MET A 1 0.74 -53.93 12.34
N SER A 2 1.48 -53.15 11.55
CA SER A 2 0.91 -52.19 10.59
C SER A 2 1.86 -52.11 9.39
N SER A 3 2.08 -53.26 8.75
CA SER A 3 2.54 -53.26 7.36
C SER A 3 1.32 -52.92 6.52
N THR A 4 1.30 -51.77 5.84
CA THR A 4 0.31 -51.54 4.79
C THR A 4 0.59 -52.56 3.69
N ARG A 5 -0.12 -53.70 3.72
CA ARG A 5 -0.09 -54.69 2.64
C ARG A 5 -0.91 -54.13 1.48
N ILE A 6 -0.23 -53.58 0.49
CA ILE A 6 -0.86 -53.11 -0.74
C ILE A 6 -1.25 -54.34 -1.56
N SER A 7 -2.54 -54.58 -1.76
CA SER A 7 -3.07 -55.70 -2.53
C SER A 7 -2.76 -55.54 -4.02
N GLY A 8 -2.33 -56.64 -4.63
CA GLY A 8 -1.76 -56.67 -5.96
C GLY A 8 -2.79 -56.61 -7.08
N ALA A 9 -2.51 -55.74 -8.05
CA ALA A 9 -2.88 -55.93 -9.46
C ALA A 9 -2.04 -55.03 -10.38
N ALA A 10 -1.74 -53.79 -9.97
CA ALA A 10 -1.04 -52.82 -10.82
C ALA A 10 0.51 -52.95 -10.83
N HIS A 11 1.12 -53.42 -9.74
CA HIS A 11 2.59 -53.42 -9.58
C HIS A 11 3.34 -54.58 -10.24
N LYS A 12 2.66 -55.70 -10.56
CA LYS A 12 3.29 -56.77 -11.35
C LYS A 12 3.71 -56.26 -12.74
N LYS A 13 3.03 -55.25 -13.29
CA LYS A 13 3.37 -54.68 -14.61
C LYS A 13 4.56 -53.70 -14.57
N LEU A 14 4.75 -52.94 -13.49
CA LEU A 14 5.82 -51.93 -13.40
C LEU A 14 7.21 -52.56 -13.14
N ALA A 15 7.30 -53.49 -12.18
CA ALA A 15 8.56 -54.18 -11.89
C ALA A 15 8.98 -55.15 -13.01
N GLN A 16 8.00 -55.70 -13.75
CA GLN A 16 8.26 -56.63 -14.84
C GLN A 16 8.61 -55.89 -16.14
N ASN A 17 8.06 -54.69 -16.38
CA ASN A 17 8.41 -53.88 -17.55
C ASN A 17 9.81 -53.23 -17.47
N GLU A 18 10.29 -52.83 -16.28
CA GLU A 18 11.67 -52.30 -16.14
C GLU A 18 12.73 -53.42 -16.19
N LEU A 19 12.42 -54.62 -15.65
CA LEU A 19 13.28 -55.79 -15.83
C LEU A 19 13.31 -56.29 -17.29
N GLU A 20 12.22 -56.18 -18.05
CA GLU A 20 12.19 -56.57 -19.46
C GLU A 20 12.83 -55.52 -20.39
N ALA A 21 12.71 -54.21 -20.10
CA ALA A 21 13.36 -53.15 -20.87
C ALA A 21 14.89 -53.16 -20.75
N SER A 22 15.43 -53.64 -19.63
CA SER A 22 16.87 -53.74 -19.38
C SER A 22 17.54 -54.96 -20.05
N SER A 23 16.75 -55.85 -20.68
CA SER A 23 17.23 -57.12 -21.25
C SER A 23 17.55 -57.07 -22.75
N LYS A 24 17.37 -55.92 -23.42
CA LYS A 24 17.68 -55.74 -24.85
C LYS A 24 18.33 -54.39 -25.17
N VAL A 25 19.58 -54.19 -24.75
CA VAL A 25 20.50 -53.27 -25.42
C VAL A 25 21.81 -54.00 -25.68
N ARG A 26 22.19 -54.10 -26.95
CA ARG A 26 23.45 -54.72 -27.38
C ARG A 26 24.64 -53.87 -26.89
N ASN A 27 25.59 -54.59 -26.30
CA ASN A 27 27.04 -54.32 -26.21
C ASN A 27 27.54 -53.09 -26.98
N HIS A 28 28.06 -52.09 -26.26
CA HIS A 28 29.33 -51.41 -26.53
C HIS A 28 29.65 -50.38 -25.42
N SER A 29 29.99 -50.83 -24.20
CA SER A 29 30.63 -49.94 -23.19
C SER A 29 31.09 -50.65 -21.91
N GLY A 30 31.64 -51.88 -21.94
CA GLY A 30 32.39 -52.42 -20.79
C GLY A 30 31.68 -52.42 -19.41
N VAL A 31 30.35 -52.41 -19.36
CA VAL A 31 29.57 -52.42 -18.11
C VAL A 31 29.48 -53.87 -17.60
N GLN A 32 29.96 -54.11 -16.38
CA GLN A 32 29.84 -55.38 -15.70
C GLN A 32 28.35 -55.71 -15.48
N LEU A 33 27.88 -56.85 -16.01
CA LEU A 33 26.54 -57.38 -15.72
C LEU A 33 26.44 -57.71 -14.22
N VAL A 34 25.64 -56.94 -13.50
CA VAL A 34 25.42 -57.15 -12.06
C VAL A 34 24.30 -58.16 -11.88
N ILE A 35 24.63 -59.36 -11.41
CA ILE A 35 23.69 -60.47 -11.15
C ILE A 35 23.55 -60.64 -9.64
N PHE A 36 22.32 -60.65 -9.11
CA PHE A 36 22.04 -60.85 -7.68
C PHE A 36 20.98 -61.93 -7.45
N SER A 37 21.00 -62.54 -6.26
CA SER A 37 19.98 -63.50 -5.82
C SER A 37 18.74 -62.74 -5.31
N PRO A 38 17.55 -62.91 -5.91
CA PRO A 38 16.37 -62.17 -5.51
C PRO A 38 15.87 -62.59 -4.12
N THR A 39 15.27 -61.65 -3.40
CA THR A 39 14.65 -61.91 -2.09
C THR A 39 13.45 -62.85 -2.23
N THR A 40 13.28 -63.74 -1.25
CA THR A 40 12.10 -64.62 -1.12
C THR A 40 10.97 -63.99 -0.31
N VAL A 41 11.20 -62.79 0.27
CA VAL A 41 10.23 -62.04 1.08
C VAL A 41 9.40 -61.12 0.17
N PRO A 42 8.09 -60.93 0.42
CA PRO A 42 7.30 -59.97 -0.33
C PRO A 42 7.90 -58.56 -0.28
N TYR A 43 7.85 -57.85 -1.42
CA TYR A 43 8.27 -56.46 -1.50
C TYR A 43 7.45 -55.59 -0.55
N HIS A 44 8.15 -54.77 0.23
CA HIS A 44 7.56 -53.88 1.22
C HIS A 44 8.42 -52.63 1.37
N ILE A 45 7.80 -51.55 1.85
CA ILE A 45 8.49 -50.32 2.26
C ILE A 45 8.28 -50.18 3.76
N THR A 46 9.38 -50.07 4.52
CA THR A 46 9.31 -49.92 5.98
C THR A 46 9.16 -48.45 6.37
N VAL A 47 7.95 -48.05 6.76
CA VAL A 47 7.64 -46.66 7.19
C VAL A 47 8.08 -46.39 8.62
N VAL A 48 7.83 -47.36 9.50
CA VAL A 48 8.21 -47.35 10.93
C VAL A 48 8.87 -48.69 11.22
N THR A 49 10.10 -48.67 11.72
CA THR A 49 10.80 -49.90 12.12
C THR A 49 10.20 -50.48 13.40
N LYS A 50 10.45 -51.77 13.67
CA LYS A 50 9.97 -52.40 14.90
C LYS A 50 10.48 -51.69 16.16
N ASP A 51 11.72 -51.20 16.12
CA ASP A 51 12.33 -50.52 17.26
C ASP A 51 11.81 -49.09 17.41
N GLU A 52 11.59 -48.35 16.32
CA GLU A 52 10.90 -47.05 16.37
C GLU A 52 9.48 -47.21 16.92
N LEU A 53 8.72 -48.21 16.48
CA LEU A 53 7.36 -48.46 16.98
C LEU A 53 7.39 -48.78 18.49
N ARG A 54 8.40 -49.51 18.96
CA ARG A 54 8.62 -49.79 20.39
C ARG A 54 9.08 -48.55 21.17
N ALA A 55 9.70 -47.56 20.54
CA ALA A 55 10.09 -46.33 21.21
C ALA A 55 8.95 -45.30 21.30
N LEU A 56 7.91 -45.40 20.46
CA LEU A 56 6.81 -44.45 20.43
C LEU A 56 5.93 -44.50 21.71
N PRO A 57 5.46 -43.34 22.22
CA PRO A 57 4.45 -43.27 23.28
C PRO A 57 3.15 -43.99 22.88
N ASN A 58 2.39 -44.51 23.86
CA ASN A 58 1.16 -45.28 23.61
C ASN A 58 0.16 -44.56 22.68
N GLN A 59 -0.06 -43.25 22.86
CA GLN A 59 -0.94 -42.47 21.98
C GLN A 59 -0.43 -42.40 20.52
N ALA A 60 0.88 -42.29 20.31
CA ALA A 60 1.48 -42.25 18.98
C ALA A 60 1.49 -43.64 18.31
N ARG A 61 1.61 -44.72 19.09
CA ARG A 61 1.47 -46.10 18.60
C ARG A 61 0.06 -46.40 18.09
N VAL A 62 -0.97 -46.01 18.86
CA VAL A 62 -2.38 -46.16 18.43
C VAL A 62 -2.64 -45.39 17.14
N ARG A 63 -2.09 -44.17 16.99
CA ARG A 63 -2.15 -43.40 15.74
C ARG A 63 -1.41 -44.08 14.59
N ALA A 64 -0.21 -44.63 14.83
CA ALA A 64 0.57 -45.34 13.82
C ALA A 64 -0.10 -46.64 13.31
N GLU A 65 -0.99 -47.22 14.11
CA GLU A 65 -1.79 -48.40 13.72
C GLU A 65 -3.10 -48.03 13.02
N ALA A 66 -3.65 -46.83 13.28
CA ALA A 66 -4.91 -46.34 12.70
C ALA A 66 -4.75 -45.50 11.42
N GLU A 67 -3.62 -44.80 11.25
CA GLU A 67 -3.37 -43.96 10.08
C GLU A 67 -2.71 -44.74 8.94
N HIS A 68 -3.15 -44.48 7.71
CA HIS A 68 -2.52 -45.00 6.50
C HIS A 68 -2.02 -43.83 5.64
N ALA A 69 -0.75 -43.89 5.24
CA ALA A 69 -0.19 -42.92 4.30
C ALA A 69 -0.74 -43.19 2.88
N ASP A 70 -0.96 -42.12 2.12
CA ASP A 70 -1.33 -42.21 0.71
C ASP A 70 -0.28 -43.01 -0.08
N THR A 71 -0.73 -44.03 -0.80
CA THR A 71 0.14 -44.93 -1.59
C THR A 71 0.07 -44.65 -3.10
N GLN A 72 -0.76 -43.70 -3.54
CA GLN A 72 -0.92 -43.35 -4.96
C GLN A 72 0.36 -42.76 -5.58
N HIS A 73 1.22 -42.16 -4.76
CA HIS A 73 2.40 -41.40 -5.21
C HIS A 73 3.71 -41.94 -4.61
N ILE A 74 3.93 -43.25 -4.74
CA ILE A 74 5.21 -43.92 -4.43
C ILE A 74 6.05 -43.94 -5.69
N LEU A 75 7.16 -43.19 -5.70
CA LEU A 75 7.96 -42.96 -6.90
C LEU A 75 9.32 -43.64 -6.78
N ALA A 76 9.70 -44.42 -7.78
CA ALA A 76 11.03 -45.02 -7.89
C ALA A 76 12.00 -43.99 -8.48
N LEU A 77 13.16 -43.83 -7.84
CA LEU A 77 14.22 -42.96 -8.35
C LEU A 77 15.24 -43.71 -9.20
N GLY A 78 15.52 -44.97 -8.85
CA GLY A 78 16.48 -45.80 -9.56
C GLY A 78 16.98 -46.97 -8.72
N LEU A 79 17.90 -47.75 -9.31
CA LEU A 79 18.54 -48.88 -8.65
C LEU A 79 19.71 -48.42 -7.79
N GLY A 80 19.65 -48.75 -6.51
CA GLY A 80 20.75 -48.61 -5.57
C GLY A 80 21.34 -49.96 -5.20
N GLY A 81 22.61 -49.97 -4.84
CA GLY A 81 23.22 -51.21 -4.40
C GLY A 81 24.70 -51.12 -4.07
N TYR A 82 25.15 -52.14 -3.36
CA TYR A 82 26.53 -52.38 -2.99
C TYR A 82 26.98 -53.69 -3.62
N PRO A 83 27.56 -53.67 -4.85
CA PRO A 83 27.89 -54.88 -5.59
C PRO A 83 28.80 -55.84 -4.81
N LYS A 84 29.72 -55.31 -4.00
CA LYS A 84 30.63 -56.11 -3.16
C LYS A 84 29.91 -56.92 -2.07
N SER A 85 28.78 -56.41 -1.57
CA SER A 85 28.01 -57.05 -0.48
C SER A 85 26.77 -57.79 -1.00
N ASN A 86 26.56 -57.83 -2.32
CA ASN A 86 25.38 -58.40 -2.98
C ASN A 86 24.04 -57.82 -2.47
N VAL A 87 24.04 -56.53 -2.08
CA VAL A 87 22.85 -55.82 -1.57
C VAL A 87 22.32 -54.90 -2.67
N PHE A 88 21.08 -55.11 -3.11
CA PHE A 88 20.42 -54.34 -4.16
C PHE A 88 19.01 -53.95 -3.75
N PHE A 89 18.60 -52.73 -4.11
CA PHE A 89 17.31 -52.16 -3.74
C PHE A 89 16.87 -51.08 -4.73
N VAL A 90 15.57 -50.82 -4.79
CA VAL A 90 15.02 -49.64 -5.49
C VAL A 90 14.94 -48.50 -4.49
N VAL A 91 15.52 -47.34 -4.82
CA VAL A 91 15.39 -46.12 -4.01
C VAL A 91 14.01 -45.51 -4.24
N ILE A 92 13.28 -45.25 -3.16
CA ILE A 92 11.90 -44.75 -3.22
C ILE A 92 11.82 -43.32 -2.65
N VAL A 93 11.16 -42.45 -3.41
CA VAL A 93 10.76 -41.11 -2.99
C VAL A 93 9.27 -41.14 -2.67
N TRP A 94 8.92 -40.85 -1.42
CA TRP A 94 7.54 -40.94 -0.94
C TRP A 94 7.20 -39.86 0.10
N ALA A 95 6.67 -38.74 -0.37
CA ALA A 95 6.31 -37.58 0.46
C ALA A 95 5.29 -37.92 1.55
N ALA A 96 4.22 -38.65 1.22
CA ALA A 96 3.19 -39.03 2.20
C ALA A 96 3.76 -39.92 3.32
N GLY A 97 4.72 -40.79 2.99
CA GLY A 97 5.47 -41.56 3.98
C GLY A 97 6.26 -40.67 4.94
N GLN A 98 6.93 -39.62 4.43
CA GLN A 98 7.64 -38.66 5.29
C GLN A 98 6.69 -37.83 6.16
N VAL A 99 5.55 -37.40 5.62
CA VAL A 99 4.52 -36.67 6.37
C VAL A 99 3.99 -37.52 7.52
N LEU A 100 3.71 -38.80 7.28
CA LEU A 100 3.30 -39.73 8.33
C LEU A 100 4.38 -39.86 9.41
N ARG A 101 5.65 -40.06 9.04
CA ARG A 101 6.77 -40.10 10.00
C ARG A 101 6.84 -38.83 10.86
N LYS A 102 6.71 -37.65 10.24
CA LYS A 102 6.70 -36.36 10.94
C LYS A 102 5.54 -36.26 11.94
N ARG A 103 4.32 -36.68 11.57
CA ARG A 103 3.14 -36.68 12.48
C ARG A 103 3.31 -37.61 13.67
N LEU A 104 4.06 -38.71 13.49
CA LEU A 104 4.41 -39.64 14.55
C LEU A 104 5.60 -39.19 15.41
N GLY A 105 6.19 -38.02 15.12
CA GLY A 105 7.37 -37.50 15.84
C GLY A 105 8.68 -38.23 15.50
N LEU A 106 8.73 -38.94 14.36
CA LEU A 106 9.92 -39.67 13.91
C LEU A 106 10.77 -38.81 12.96
N PRO A 107 12.11 -38.97 12.96
CA PRO A 107 12.98 -38.28 12.01
C PRO A 107 12.72 -38.75 10.56
N PRO A 108 13.05 -37.93 9.54
CA PRO A 108 12.94 -38.35 8.14
C PRO A 108 13.84 -39.56 7.86
N LYS A 109 13.42 -40.40 6.90
CA LYS A 109 14.15 -41.64 6.54
C LYS A 109 14.08 -41.92 5.05
N HIS A 110 15.14 -42.49 4.47
CA HIS A 110 15.11 -42.94 3.08
C HIS A 110 14.26 -44.21 2.94
N PHE A 111 13.34 -44.22 1.98
CA PHE A 111 12.54 -45.38 1.65
C PHE A 111 13.20 -46.18 0.54
N HIS A 112 13.06 -47.50 0.60
CA HIS A 112 13.59 -48.41 -0.41
C HIS A 112 12.75 -49.68 -0.48
N ILE A 113 12.89 -50.41 -1.58
CA ILE A 113 12.39 -51.78 -1.73
C ILE A 113 13.60 -52.69 -1.95
N THR A 114 13.87 -53.58 -1.00
CA THR A 114 14.97 -54.55 -1.12
C THR A 114 14.68 -55.56 -2.23
N LEU A 115 15.65 -55.74 -3.14
CA LEU A 115 15.57 -56.69 -4.25
C LEU A 115 16.37 -57.97 -3.96
N SER A 116 17.52 -57.87 -3.29
CA SER A 116 18.42 -58.98 -3.02
C SER A 116 18.07 -59.77 -1.76
N ALA A 117 18.42 -61.07 -1.73
CA ALA A 117 18.32 -61.91 -0.54
C ALA A 117 19.25 -61.47 0.61
N ALA A 118 20.37 -60.81 0.29
CA ALA A 118 21.20 -60.15 1.28
C ALA A 118 20.55 -58.81 1.68
N ASP A 119 19.90 -58.77 2.85
CA ASP A 119 19.26 -57.58 3.40
C ASP A 119 20.04 -57.05 4.62
N GLN A 120 21.11 -56.30 4.35
CA GLN A 120 21.87 -55.61 5.39
C GLN A 120 21.16 -54.32 5.80
N HIS A 121 20.88 -54.13 7.09
CA HIS A 121 20.16 -52.97 7.61
C HIS A 121 21.07 -51.80 8.02
N ASP A 122 22.38 -52.05 8.10
CA ASP A 122 23.43 -51.13 8.51
C ASP A 122 24.06 -50.32 7.37
N VAL A 123 23.71 -50.63 6.12
CA VAL A 123 24.16 -49.88 4.93
C VAL A 123 23.17 -48.76 4.54
N PRO A 124 23.64 -47.58 4.09
CA PRO A 124 22.76 -46.52 3.59
C PRO A 124 21.97 -46.96 2.34
N LYS A 125 20.64 -46.86 2.38
CA LYS A 125 19.76 -47.24 1.26
C LYS A 125 18.98 -46.05 0.69
N GLY A 126 19.69 -44.93 0.53
CA GLY A 126 19.14 -43.64 0.11
C GLY A 126 19.70 -43.13 -1.21
N LEU A 127 19.51 -41.84 -1.46
CA LEU A 127 19.91 -41.15 -2.70
C LEU A 127 21.39 -41.34 -3.04
N GLY A 128 22.26 -41.31 -2.03
CA GLY A 128 23.71 -41.48 -2.20
C GLY A 128 24.18 -42.90 -2.49
N ALA A 129 23.27 -43.88 -2.58
CA ALA A 129 23.58 -45.28 -2.85
C ALA A 129 23.05 -45.77 -4.21
N LEU A 130 22.63 -44.86 -5.09
CA LEU A 130 22.34 -45.15 -6.49
C LEU A 130 23.59 -45.68 -7.21
N LEU A 131 23.41 -46.61 -8.14
CA LEU A 131 24.52 -47.18 -8.90
C LEU A 131 25.12 -46.14 -9.87
N PRO A 132 26.43 -46.18 -10.17
CA PRO A 132 27.12 -45.16 -10.99
C PRO A 132 26.58 -45.00 -12.42
N SER A 133 25.86 -45.98 -12.95
CA SER A 133 25.21 -45.94 -14.26
C SER A 133 23.87 -45.22 -14.25
N GLU A 134 23.32 -44.89 -13.08
CA GLU A 134 22.04 -44.21 -12.90
C GLU A 134 22.27 -42.73 -12.61
N PRO A 135 21.78 -41.80 -13.45
CA PRO A 135 21.83 -40.38 -13.12
C PRO A 135 20.91 -40.10 -11.92
N VAL A 136 21.32 -39.17 -11.04
CA VAL A 136 20.53 -38.78 -9.85
C VAL A 136 19.16 -38.19 -10.24
N LEU A 137 19.04 -37.65 -11.45
CA LEU A 137 17.80 -37.17 -12.05
C LEU A 137 17.65 -37.78 -13.45
N PRO A 138 16.45 -38.24 -13.84
CA PRO A 138 16.20 -38.74 -15.20
C PRO A 138 16.30 -37.62 -16.25
N GLU A 139 16.67 -37.96 -17.50
CA GLU A 139 16.83 -36.99 -18.61
C GLU A 139 15.56 -36.16 -18.90
N THR A 140 14.37 -36.76 -18.71
CA THR A 140 13.08 -36.06 -18.73
C THR A 140 12.40 -36.24 -17.38
N PRO A 141 12.62 -35.33 -16.42
CA PRO A 141 12.19 -35.55 -15.05
C PRO A 141 10.68 -35.34 -14.89
N ASN A 142 10.01 -36.33 -14.31
CA ASN A 142 8.59 -36.25 -13.97
C ASN A 142 8.38 -35.14 -12.90
N PRO A 143 7.49 -34.14 -13.12
CA PRO A 143 7.23 -33.08 -12.14
C PRO A 143 6.84 -33.58 -10.74
N ALA A 144 6.08 -34.68 -10.65
CA ALA A 144 5.69 -35.27 -9.37
C ALA A 144 6.90 -35.87 -8.62
N LEU A 145 7.85 -36.45 -9.35
CA LEU A 145 9.10 -36.96 -8.77
C LEU A 145 9.96 -35.82 -8.24
N LEU A 146 10.10 -34.74 -9.00
CA LEU A 146 10.86 -33.57 -8.57
C LEU A 146 10.25 -32.89 -7.34
N ASP A 147 8.93 -32.73 -7.28
CA ASP A 147 8.24 -32.12 -6.12
C ASP A 147 8.46 -32.95 -4.85
N HIS A 148 8.25 -34.27 -4.95
CA HIS A 148 8.43 -35.17 -3.82
C HIS A 148 9.91 -35.30 -3.40
N LEU A 149 10.84 -35.26 -4.36
CA LEU A 149 12.29 -35.32 -4.10
C LEU A 149 12.77 -34.03 -3.44
N ALA A 150 12.36 -32.86 -3.93
CA ALA A 150 12.68 -31.57 -3.32
C ALA A 150 12.19 -31.50 -1.87
N LEU A 151 10.94 -31.89 -1.60
CA LEU A 151 10.40 -31.98 -0.24
C LEU A 151 11.20 -32.96 0.64
N THR A 152 11.57 -34.12 0.09
CA THR A 152 12.36 -35.11 0.81
C THR A 152 13.72 -34.53 1.22
N LEU A 153 14.46 -33.93 0.28
CA LEU A 153 15.75 -33.28 0.53
C LEU A 153 15.64 -32.15 1.57
N GLN A 154 14.58 -31.34 1.52
CA GLN A 154 14.31 -30.32 2.54
C GLN A 154 14.14 -30.91 3.94
N LEU A 155 13.42 -32.02 4.08
CA LEU A 155 13.24 -32.68 5.37
C LEU A 155 14.57 -33.22 5.93
N PHE A 156 15.48 -33.66 5.06
CA PHE A 156 16.85 -34.05 5.43
C PHE A 156 17.80 -32.88 5.71
N GLY A 157 17.36 -31.64 5.49
CA GLY A 157 18.20 -30.44 5.66
C GLY A 157 19.16 -30.18 4.49
N GLU A 158 19.01 -30.88 3.36
CA GLU A 158 19.84 -30.70 2.16
C GLU A 158 19.29 -29.56 1.27
N TYR A 159 19.26 -28.34 1.81
CA TYR A 159 18.54 -27.21 1.19
C TYR A 159 19.11 -26.78 -0.17
N THR A 160 20.43 -26.83 -0.37
CA THR A 160 21.04 -26.47 -1.66
C THR A 160 20.59 -27.42 -2.78
N ARG A 161 20.69 -28.74 -2.54
CA ARG A 161 20.24 -29.77 -3.49
C ARG A 161 18.73 -29.74 -3.68
N ALA A 162 17.97 -29.47 -2.62
CA ALA A 162 16.53 -29.26 -2.74
C ALA A 162 16.19 -28.06 -3.64
N GLY A 163 16.99 -26.99 -3.57
CA GLY A 163 16.86 -25.81 -4.43
C GLY A 163 17.13 -26.12 -5.90
N GLU A 164 18.17 -26.90 -6.21
CA GLU A 164 18.49 -27.36 -7.57
C GLU A 164 17.34 -28.20 -8.16
N VAL A 165 16.84 -29.18 -7.40
CA VAL A 165 15.70 -30.01 -7.82
C VAL A 165 14.42 -29.18 -7.99
N ALA A 166 14.20 -28.20 -7.11
CA ALA A 166 13.06 -27.30 -7.23
C ALA A 166 13.17 -26.36 -8.45
N ALA A 167 14.37 -25.90 -8.81
CA ALA A 167 14.60 -25.12 -10.03
C ALA A 167 14.31 -25.96 -11.29
N ALA A 168 14.75 -27.22 -11.31
CA ALA A 168 14.39 -28.16 -12.37
C ALA A 168 12.86 -28.39 -12.44
N LEU A 169 12.16 -28.41 -11.29
CA LEU A 169 10.69 -28.49 -11.26
C LEU A 169 10.04 -27.23 -11.83
N CYS A 170 10.56 -26.04 -11.55
CA CYS A 170 10.09 -24.80 -12.16
C CYS A 170 10.22 -24.85 -13.69
N ALA A 171 11.33 -25.38 -14.21
CA ALA A 171 11.54 -25.53 -15.65
C ALA A 171 10.61 -26.59 -16.28
N ALA A 172 10.40 -27.72 -15.59
CA ALA A 172 9.55 -28.81 -16.06
C ALA A 172 8.04 -28.49 -16.00
N ALA A 173 7.63 -27.64 -15.05
CA ALA A 173 6.23 -27.25 -14.84
C ALA A 173 6.10 -25.73 -14.58
N PRO A 174 6.41 -24.87 -15.57
CA PRO A 174 6.52 -23.42 -15.37
C PRO A 174 5.20 -22.71 -15.09
N THR A 175 4.06 -23.36 -15.32
CA THR A 175 2.72 -22.86 -14.99
C THR A 175 2.27 -23.25 -13.58
N SER A 176 2.92 -24.21 -12.92
CA SER A 176 2.58 -24.64 -11.57
C SER A 176 3.33 -23.81 -10.53
N GLU A 177 2.64 -23.48 -9.46
CA GLU A 177 3.14 -22.85 -8.23
C GLU A 177 4.07 -23.76 -7.42
N ARG A 178 3.95 -25.10 -7.54
CA ARG A 178 4.63 -26.06 -6.65
C ARG A 178 6.15 -25.95 -6.70
N GLY A 179 6.73 -25.86 -7.91
CA GLY A 179 8.18 -25.69 -8.07
C GLY A 179 8.68 -24.44 -7.37
N PHE A 180 7.98 -23.33 -7.56
CA PHE A 180 8.34 -22.04 -6.97
C PHE A 180 8.16 -22.02 -5.44
N LEU A 181 7.13 -22.67 -4.90
CA LEU A 181 6.98 -22.86 -3.45
C LEU A 181 8.15 -23.66 -2.85
N ARG A 182 8.53 -24.78 -3.48
CA ARG A 182 9.67 -25.60 -3.04
C ARG A 182 10.98 -24.83 -3.13
N LEU A 183 11.17 -24.07 -4.21
CA LEU A 183 12.35 -23.25 -4.41
C LEU A 183 12.44 -22.15 -3.34
N GLY A 184 11.33 -21.48 -3.03
CA GLY A 184 11.25 -20.47 -1.98
C GLY A 184 11.59 -21.02 -0.60
N ASP A 185 11.01 -22.17 -0.24
CA ASP A 185 11.28 -22.85 1.04
C ASP A 185 12.75 -23.28 1.19
N ALA A 186 13.31 -23.87 0.13
CA ALA A 186 14.71 -24.30 0.11
C ALA A 186 15.65 -23.09 0.22
N ALA A 187 15.40 -22.04 -0.58
CA ALA A 187 16.21 -20.83 -0.61
C ALA A 187 16.24 -20.12 0.75
N ARG A 188 15.07 -20.02 1.42
CA ARG A 188 14.96 -19.43 2.76
C ARG A 188 15.80 -20.18 3.79
N LYS A 189 15.78 -21.51 3.75
CA LYS A 189 16.57 -22.35 4.67
C LYS A 189 18.06 -22.38 4.32
N ALA A 190 18.41 -22.16 3.05
CA ALA A 190 19.78 -22.05 2.57
C ALA A 190 20.41 -20.66 2.80
N GLY A 191 19.66 -19.67 3.29
CA GLY A 191 20.15 -18.31 3.49
C GLY A 191 20.31 -17.49 2.20
N THR A 192 19.45 -17.73 1.21
CA THR A 192 19.41 -16.98 -0.07
C THR A 192 18.10 -16.17 -0.17
N PRO A 193 17.98 -15.05 0.56
CA PRO A 193 16.72 -14.33 0.73
C PRO A 193 16.16 -13.75 -0.58
N LYS A 194 17.02 -13.30 -1.50
CA LYS A 194 16.61 -12.80 -2.81
C LYS A 194 15.96 -13.89 -3.66
N ARG A 195 16.60 -15.06 -3.74
CA ARG A 195 16.05 -16.23 -4.44
C ARG A 195 14.72 -16.64 -3.83
N ALA A 196 14.61 -16.66 -2.49
CA ALA A 196 13.37 -16.97 -1.80
C ALA A 196 12.24 -15.99 -2.15
N MET A 197 12.52 -14.69 -2.09
CA MET A 197 11.56 -13.62 -2.41
C MET A 197 11.00 -13.75 -3.83
N LEU A 198 11.88 -13.90 -4.83
CA LEU A 198 11.47 -14.02 -6.22
C LEU A 198 10.68 -15.31 -6.47
N ALA A 199 11.07 -16.42 -5.84
CA ALA A 199 10.36 -17.68 -5.94
C ALA A 199 8.94 -17.59 -5.35
N PHE A 200 8.78 -17.01 -4.16
CA PHE A 200 7.44 -16.81 -3.58
C PHE A 200 6.59 -15.83 -4.40
N ALA A 201 7.17 -14.80 -5.01
CA ALA A 201 6.43 -13.91 -5.91
C ALA A 201 5.98 -14.65 -7.19
N ALA A 202 6.84 -15.49 -7.76
CA ALA A 202 6.50 -16.34 -8.90
C ALA A 202 5.42 -17.38 -8.55
N ALA A 203 5.47 -17.97 -7.35
CA ALA A 203 4.43 -18.86 -6.84
C ALA A 203 3.09 -18.13 -6.65
N TYR A 204 3.11 -16.93 -6.06
CA TYR A 204 1.91 -16.12 -5.84
C TYR A 204 1.16 -15.86 -7.15
N ALA A 205 1.88 -15.48 -8.21
CA ALA A 205 1.29 -15.22 -9.53
C ALA A 205 0.61 -16.44 -10.17
N ARG A 206 0.96 -17.65 -9.72
CA ARG A 206 0.46 -18.94 -10.25
C ARG A 206 -0.53 -19.62 -9.31
N CYS A 207 -0.69 -19.10 -8.10
CA CYS A 207 -1.56 -19.67 -7.09
C CYS A 207 -2.97 -19.09 -7.19
N GLU A 208 -4.00 -19.93 -7.10
CA GLU A 208 -5.40 -19.50 -6.95
C GLU A 208 -5.89 -19.62 -5.49
N ASP A 209 -5.24 -20.46 -4.68
CA ASP A 209 -5.58 -20.65 -3.27
C ASP A 209 -5.18 -19.45 -2.40
N ALA A 210 -6.12 -18.94 -1.61
CA ALA A 210 -5.95 -17.75 -0.79
C ALA A 210 -4.94 -17.96 0.36
N GLN A 211 -4.90 -19.16 0.96
CA GLN A 211 -3.98 -19.45 2.07
C GLN A 211 -2.54 -19.53 1.58
N ALA A 212 -2.31 -20.16 0.43
CA ALA A 212 -1.01 -20.24 -0.21
C ALA A 212 -0.54 -18.87 -0.75
N ARG A 213 -1.45 -18.01 -1.22
CA ARG A 213 -1.13 -16.60 -1.54
C ARG A 213 -0.67 -15.83 -0.30
N GLU A 214 -1.38 -15.94 0.81
CA GLU A 214 -0.99 -15.29 2.07
C GLU A 214 0.33 -15.85 2.62
N TYR A 215 0.55 -17.16 2.47
CA TYR A 215 1.82 -17.81 2.78
C TYR A 215 2.99 -17.21 1.98
N CYS A 216 2.80 -16.99 0.68
CA CYS A 216 3.79 -16.32 -0.18
C CYS A 216 4.05 -14.89 0.29
N VAL A 217 3.00 -14.09 0.52
CA VAL A 217 3.11 -12.70 0.98
C VAL A 217 3.90 -12.61 2.28
N ARG A 218 3.56 -13.44 3.26
CA ARG A 218 4.28 -13.49 4.55
C ARG A 218 5.77 -13.75 4.36
N HIS A 219 6.13 -14.73 3.53
CA HIS A 219 7.54 -15.06 3.31
C HIS A 219 8.29 -14.06 2.43
N ILE A 220 7.61 -13.37 1.51
CA ILE A 220 8.17 -12.22 0.79
C ILE A 220 8.53 -11.11 1.78
N VAL A 221 7.61 -10.76 2.70
CA VAL A 221 7.84 -9.75 3.73
C VAL A 221 8.98 -10.17 4.67
N GLU A 222 9.03 -11.42 5.12
CA GLU A 222 10.14 -11.94 5.95
C GLU A 222 11.50 -11.78 5.24
N ALA A 223 11.58 -12.06 3.94
CA ALA A 223 12.82 -11.92 3.17
C ALA A 223 13.36 -10.48 3.13
N THR A 224 12.50 -9.48 3.30
CA THR A 224 12.90 -8.05 3.24
C THR A 224 13.78 -7.61 4.40
N LEU A 225 13.92 -8.44 5.43
CA LEU A 225 14.90 -8.23 6.51
C LEU A 225 16.34 -8.28 5.99
N GLU A 226 16.55 -9.02 4.90
CA GLU A 226 17.88 -9.38 4.39
C GLU A 226 18.10 -8.95 2.94
N THR A 227 17.06 -8.55 2.20
CA THR A 227 17.21 -8.11 0.81
C THR A 227 16.17 -7.05 0.37
N GLU A 228 16.48 -6.31 -0.69
CA GLU A 228 15.62 -5.25 -1.24
C GLU A 228 14.37 -5.83 -1.95
N TRP A 229 13.32 -5.03 -2.11
CA TRP A 229 12.09 -5.47 -2.78
C TRP A 229 12.27 -5.72 -4.28
N GLY A 230 11.61 -6.77 -4.78
CA GLY A 230 11.54 -7.06 -6.21
C GLY A 230 12.87 -7.47 -6.84
N ALA A 231 13.00 -7.21 -8.13
CA ALA A 231 14.19 -7.49 -8.93
C ALA A 231 15.26 -6.38 -8.78
N VAL A 232 15.49 -5.93 -7.54
CA VAL A 232 16.57 -5.01 -7.17
C VAL A 232 17.57 -5.80 -6.31
N PHE A 233 18.78 -5.95 -6.81
CA PHE A 233 19.79 -6.86 -6.29
C PHE A 233 20.94 -6.12 -5.61
N ALA A 234 21.49 -6.69 -4.55
CA ALA A 234 22.88 -6.44 -4.16
C ALA A 234 23.83 -7.19 -5.11
N GLU A 235 25.11 -6.81 -5.12
CA GLU A 235 26.10 -7.42 -6.01
C GLU A 235 26.23 -8.95 -5.80
N ALA A 236 26.31 -9.38 -4.54
CA ALA A 236 26.40 -10.80 -4.19
C ALA A 236 25.19 -11.62 -4.66
N GLU A 237 24.00 -11.01 -4.69
CA GLU A 237 22.75 -11.68 -5.05
C GLU A 237 22.62 -11.92 -6.55
N CYS A 238 23.39 -11.21 -7.39
CA CYS A 238 23.29 -11.30 -8.85
C CYS A 238 23.68 -12.70 -9.37
N ALA A 239 24.56 -13.42 -8.67
CA ALA A 239 24.99 -14.77 -9.01
C ALA A 239 24.10 -15.88 -8.39
N GLU A 240 23.09 -15.51 -7.60
CA GLU A 240 22.27 -16.46 -6.85
C GLU A 240 21.07 -16.99 -7.65
N LEU A 241 20.87 -16.66 -8.91
CA LEU A 241 19.68 -17.13 -9.65
C LEU A 241 19.98 -18.40 -10.46
N PRO A 242 19.15 -19.44 -10.39
CA PRO A 242 19.33 -20.64 -11.22
C PRO A 242 18.95 -20.35 -12.68
N ASP A 243 19.79 -20.78 -13.62
CA ASP A 243 19.58 -20.56 -15.06
C ASP A 243 18.25 -21.18 -15.53
N GLU A 244 17.87 -22.33 -14.99
CA GLU A 244 16.69 -23.11 -15.40
C GLU A 244 15.36 -22.39 -15.11
N ALA A 245 15.34 -21.46 -14.14
CA ALA A 245 14.13 -20.74 -13.74
C ALA A 245 14.27 -19.21 -13.84
N LEU A 246 15.37 -18.73 -14.42
CA LEU A 246 15.77 -17.31 -14.43
C LEU A 246 14.67 -16.40 -14.99
N GLU A 247 14.11 -16.73 -16.16
CA GLU A 247 13.07 -15.93 -16.82
C GLU A 247 11.82 -15.79 -15.94
N ALA A 248 11.38 -16.90 -15.32
CA ALA A 248 10.19 -16.91 -14.48
C ALA A 248 10.38 -16.16 -13.15
N LEU A 249 11.60 -16.18 -12.59
CA LEU A 249 11.94 -15.46 -11.36
C LEU A 249 12.11 -13.96 -11.58
N LEU A 250 12.62 -13.56 -12.75
CA LEU A 250 12.80 -12.14 -13.10
C LEU A 250 11.55 -11.50 -13.71
N ALA A 251 10.48 -12.28 -13.95
CA ALA A 251 9.22 -11.78 -14.46
C ALA A 251 8.69 -10.61 -13.59
N PRO A 252 8.21 -9.51 -14.20
CA PRO A 252 7.67 -8.38 -13.45
C PRO A 252 6.51 -8.80 -12.54
N TRP A 253 6.55 -8.35 -11.29
CA TRP A 253 5.50 -8.67 -10.32
C TRP A 253 4.17 -8.05 -10.73
N SER A 254 3.06 -8.78 -10.54
CA SER A 254 1.71 -8.32 -10.88
C SER A 254 1.32 -7.09 -10.05
N SER A 255 0.43 -6.25 -10.59
CA SER A 255 -0.13 -5.10 -9.87
C SER A 255 -0.84 -5.53 -8.58
N GLU A 256 -1.57 -6.65 -8.62
CA GLU A 256 -2.23 -7.25 -7.45
C GLU A 256 -1.25 -7.53 -6.31
N LEU A 257 -0.11 -8.19 -6.60
CA LEU A 257 0.91 -8.47 -5.59
C LEU A 257 1.53 -7.16 -5.06
N ARG A 258 1.85 -6.21 -5.94
CA ARG A 258 2.43 -4.91 -5.52
C ARG A 258 1.51 -4.13 -4.60
N VAL A 259 0.21 -4.07 -4.91
CA VAL A 259 -0.81 -3.42 -4.06
C VAL A 259 -0.91 -4.15 -2.72
N ARG A 260 -1.02 -5.49 -2.74
CA ARG A 260 -1.10 -6.30 -1.53
C ARG A 260 0.09 -6.09 -0.60
N LEU A 261 1.30 -6.02 -1.13
CA LEU A 261 2.54 -5.76 -0.35
C LEU A 261 2.64 -4.32 0.17
N ALA A 262 2.02 -3.37 -0.51
CA ALA A 262 1.95 -1.99 -0.03
C ALA A 262 0.93 -1.86 1.13
N GLU A 263 -0.17 -2.60 1.07
CA GLU A 263 -1.23 -2.61 2.09
C GLU A 263 -0.89 -3.37 3.37
N THR A 264 0.10 -4.27 3.35
CA THR A 264 0.48 -5.02 4.56
C THR A 264 0.96 -4.11 5.70
N GLY A 265 1.19 -2.82 5.46
CA GLY A 265 1.46 -1.80 6.49
C GLY A 265 2.74 -2.09 7.29
N THR A 266 3.57 -3.00 6.79
CA THR A 266 4.79 -3.45 7.41
C THR A 266 5.81 -2.32 7.30
N SER A 267 6.26 -1.78 8.43
CA SER A 267 7.54 -1.06 8.50
C SER A 267 8.56 -1.88 7.71
N PRO A 268 9.21 -1.37 6.66
CA PRO A 268 10.22 -2.12 5.93
C PRO A 268 11.28 -2.45 6.96
N PRO A 269 11.36 -3.71 7.39
CA PRO A 269 12.09 -4.00 8.59
C PRO A 269 13.55 -3.85 8.22
N THR A 270 14.19 -2.89 8.91
CA THR A 270 15.64 -2.67 9.02
C THR A 270 16.46 -3.70 8.26
N LEU A 271 16.75 -3.39 7.00
CA LEU A 271 17.68 -4.18 6.20
C LEU A 271 19.00 -4.23 6.96
N ARG A 272 19.43 -5.44 7.32
CA ARG A 272 20.83 -5.69 7.72
C ARG A 272 21.81 -5.35 6.58
N VAL A 273 21.30 -5.02 5.39
CA VAL A 273 22.06 -4.61 4.21
C VAL A 273 22.37 -3.11 4.25
N PRO A 274 23.66 -2.72 4.24
CA PRO A 274 24.09 -1.33 4.23
C PRO A 274 23.45 -0.53 3.08
N SER A 275 22.96 0.69 3.37
CA SER A 275 22.34 1.56 2.36
C SER A 275 23.32 2.04 1.28
N GLY A 276 24.64 1.98 1.55
CA GLY A 276 25.70 2.46 0.66
C GLY A 276 26.12 1.50 -0.44
N GLU A 277 25.68 0.24 -0.40
CA GLU A 277 26.00 -0.74 -1.44
C GLU A 277 25.27 -0.44 -2.75
N ALA A 278 25.92 -0.79 -3.86
CA ALA A 278 25.35 -0.63 -5.19
C ALA A 278 24.13 -1.55 -5.36
N ARG A 279 23.13 -1.05 -6.10
CA ARG A 279 21.94 -1.83 -6.45
C ARG A 279 21.94 -2.11 -7.94
N TYR A 280 21.51 -3.30 -8.31
CA TYR A 280 21.51 -3.79 -9.68
C TYR A 280 20.10 -4.22 -10.08
N VAL A 281 19.76 -4.07 -11.35
CA VAL A 281 18.46 -4.46 -11.91
C VAL A 281 18.63 -5.17 -13.25
N PRO A 282 17.73 -6.09 -13.63
CA PRO A 282 17.72 -6.65 -14.97
C PRO A 282 17.50 -5.55 -16.00
N PHE A 283 18.28 -5.57 -17.07
CA PHE A 283 18.20 -4.56 -18.11
C PHE A 283 18.40 -5.16 -19.51
N PRO A 284 17.58 -4.82 -20.52
CA PRO A 284 17.62 -5.49 -21.82
C PRO A 284 18.93 -5.31 -22.59
N ASP A 285 19.55 -4.14 -22.47
CA ASP A 285 20.74 -3.77 -23.26
C ASP A 285 22.01 -4.49 -22.74
N PRO A 286 22.62 -5.38 -23.52
CA PRO A 286 23.82 -6.10 -23.11
C PRO A 286 25.06 -5.21 -22.92
N GLU A 287 25.18 -4.11 -23.66
CA GLU A 287 26.35 -3.23 -23.63
C GLU A 287 26.36 -2.33 -22.38
N ALA A 288 25.20 -2.19 -21.73
CA ALA A 288 25.01 -1.38 -20.53
C ALA A 288 25.16 -2.18 -19.22
N ARG A 289 25.32 -3.50 -19.28
CA ARG A 289 25.39 -4.39 -18.11
C ARG A 289 26.80 -4.42 -17.51
N ASP A 290 26.87 -4.47 -16.19
CA ASP A 290 28.11 -4.65 -15.43
C ASP A 290 28.36 -6.16 -15.15
N ALA A 291 29.19 -6.48 -14.14
CA ALA A 291 29.44 -7.84 -13.69
C ALA A 291 28.14 -8.59 -13.33
N GLY A 292 27.94 -9.77 -13.90
CA GLY A 292 26.75 -10.60 -13.66
C GLY A 292 25.55 -10.29 -14.57
N GLY A 293 25.70 -9.47 -15.61
CA GLY A 293 24.65 -9.28 -16.62
C GLY A 293 23.48 -8.39 -16.16
N MET A 294 23.68 -7.57 -15.13
CA MET A 294 22.68 -6.63 -14.58
C MET A 294 23.14 -5.18 -14.75
N TYR A 295 22.21 -4.22 -14.71
CA TYR A 295 22.49 -2.78 -14.78
C TYR A 295 22.62 -2.17 -13.39
N ARG A 296 23.71 -1.44 -13.13
CA ARG A 296 23.95 -0.78 -11.85
C ARG A 296 23.20 0.54 -11.75
N LEU A 297 22.30 0.65 -10.78
CA LEU A 297 21.60 1.89 -10.43
C LEU A 297 22.53 2.89 -9.74
N PRO A 298 22.22 4.20 -9.79
CA PRO A 298 22.90 5.20 -8.98
C PRO A 298 22.80 4.90 -7.48
N ARG A 299 23.73 5.48 -6.72
CA ARG A 299 23.95 5.14 -5.31
C ARG A 299 22.70 5.39 -4.46
N PHE A 300 22.61 4.63 -3.38
CA PHE A 300 21.56 4.73 -2.38
C PHE A 300 20.16 4.55 -2.97
N PHE A 301 19.93 3.73 -4.00
CA PHE A 301 18.55 3.39 -4.34
C PHE A 301 17.89 2.60 -3.19
N ARG A 302 16.68 3.01 -2.76
CA ARG A 302 15.83 2.25 -1.83
C ARG A 302 14.36 2.52 -2.11
N TRP A 303 13.53 1.52 -1.88
CA TRP A 303 12.09 1.72 -1.65
C TRP A 303 11.87 2.23 -0.22
N LEU A 304 11.18 3.37 -0.08
CA LEU A 304 10.64 3.81 1.20
C LEU A 304 9.29 3.13 1.46
N VAL A 305 8.46 3.06 0.41
CA VAL A 305 7.24 2.25 0.35
C VAL A 305 7.33 1.43 -0.94
N PRO A 306 7.26 0.08 -0.87
CA PRO A 306 7.54 -0.79 -2.00
C PRO A 306 6.63 -0.49 -3.18
N PHE A 307 7.24 -0.28 -4.35
CA PHE A 307 6.54 0.03 -5.60
C PHE A 307 5.63 1.27 -5.54
N GLN A 308 5.90 2.20 -4.60
CA GLN A 308 5.12 3.44 -4.43
C GLN A 308 6.01 4.66 -4.31
N PHE A 309 7.02 4.60 -3.44
CA PHE A 309 7.90 5.73 -3.20
C PHE A 309 9.34 5.27 -2.98
N ALA A 310 10.27 5.82 -3.77
CA ALA A 310 11.68 5.49 -3.73
C ALA A 310 12.59 6.72 -3.63
N LEU A 311 13.81 6.50 -3.14
CA LEU A 311 14.84 7.52 -2.93
C LEU A 311 16.16 7.06 -3.53
N MET A 312 16.90 7.98 -4.15
CA MET A 312 18.25 7.71 -4.66
C MET A 312 19.10 8.98 -4.80
N SER A 313 20.38 8.81 -5.11
CA SER A 313 21.25 9.90 -5.57
C SER A 313 20.98 10.29 -7.03
N THR A 314 21.51 11.42 -7.48
CA THR A 314 21.27 11.97 -8.82
C THR A 314 21.50 10.94 -9.95
N PRO A 315 20.53 10.75 -10.86
CA PRO A 315 20.73 10.03 -12.10
C PRO A 315 21.91 10.59 -12.91
N ARG A 316 22.74 9.71 -13.48
CA ARG A 316 23.98 10.06 -14.19
C ARG A 316 23.75 10.34 -15.67
N ASN A 317 22.76 9.68 -16.27
CA ASN A 317 22.46 9.76 -17.70
C ASN A 317 21.04 9.23 -18.01
N GLY A 318 20.63 9.28 -19.29
CA GLY A 318 19.33 8.76 -19.74
C GLY A 318 19.18 7.23 -19.64
N MET A 319 20.25 6.45 -19.50
CA MET A 319 20.14 5.01 -19.24
C MET A 319 19.64 4.73 -17.84
N ASP A 320 20.05 5.52 -16.84
CA ASP A 320 19.49 5.42 -15.49
C ASP A 320 17.97 5.63 -15.50
N ILE A 321 17.48 6.61 -16.27
CA ILE A 321 16.04 6.86 -16.42
C ILE A 321 15.33 5.66 -17.07
N ARG A 322 15.92 5.07 -18.13
CA ARG A 322 15.38 3.85 -18.75
C ARG A 322 15.36 2.65 -17.82
N ALA A 323 16.41 2.46 -17.00
CA ALA A 323 16.48 1.38 -16.03
C ALA A 323 15.41 1.54 -14.94
N LEU A 324 15.21 2.77 -14.44
CA LEU A 324 14.15 3.10 -13.49
C LEU A 324 12.75 2.91 -14.09
N ALA A 325 12.57 3.22 -15.38
CA ALA A 325 11.31 3.04 -16.12
C ALA A 325 11.00 1.57 -16.43
N SER A 326 11.99 0.67 -16.34
CA SER A 326 11.85 -0.74 -16.72
C SER A 326 10.72 -1.42 -15.91
N PRO A 327 10.05 -2.45 -16.45
CA PRO A 327 8.98 -3.17 -15.75
C PRO A 327 9.38 -3.75 -14.38
N HIS A 328 10.68 -3.97 -14.16
CA HIS A 328 11.26 -4.50 -12.93
C HIS A 328 11.28 -3.47 -11.78
N VAL A 329 11.45 -2.17 -12.09
CA VAL A 329 11.43 -1.08 -11.10
C VAL A 329 10.13 -0.28 -11.22
N GLY A 330 9.83 0.19 -12.42
CA GLY A 330 8.55 0.79 -12.80
C GLY A 330 8.33 2.23 -12.35
N ILE A 331 9.38 3.00 -12.06
CA ILE A 331 9.24 4.43 -11.71
C ILE A 331 8.49 5.17 -12.82
N ARG A 332 7.43 5.92 -12.46
CA ARG A 332 6.63 6.71 -13.41
C ARG A 332 6.88 8.22 -13.29
N HIS A 333 7.43 8.68 -12.17
CA HIS A 333 7.73 10.10 -11.96
C HIS A 333 9.06 10.31 -11.21
N VAL A 334 9.90 11.23 -11.68
CA VAL A 334 11.16 11.62 -11.04
C VAL A 334 11.13 13.08 -10.56
N VAL A 335 11.32 13.30 -9.26
CA VAL A 335 11.43 14.62 -8.65
C VAL A 335 12.90 14.96 -8.41
N THR A 336 13.34 16.06 -9.01
CA THR A 336 14.72 16.57 -8.94
C THR A 336 14.82 17.72 -7.96
N LEU A 337 15.58 17.55 -6.88
CA LEU A 337 15.76 18.58 -5.83
C LEU A 337 17.08 19.38 -5.95
N THR A 338 17.94 19.05 -6.90
CA THR A 338 19.26 19.67 -7.07
C THR A 338 19.17 21.05 -7.73
N GLU A 339 19.22 22.13 -6.96
CA GLU A 339 19.26 23.51 -7.51
C GLU A 339 20.44 23.73 -8.47
N GLU A 340 21.58 23.13 -8.14
CA GLU A 340 22.86 23.30 -8.84
C GLU A 340 22.92 22.63 -10.23
N THR A 341 22.20 21.52 -10.43
CA THR A 341 22.29 20.73 -11.66
C THR A 341 20.92 20.09 -11.95
N PRO A 342 20.09 20.69 -12.83
CA PRO A 342 18.87 20.05 -13.31
C PRO A 342 19.20 18.85 -14.21
N LEU A 343 18.30 17.87 -14.27
CA LEU A 343 18.41 16.76 -15.22
C LEU A 343 18.04 17.21 -16.63
N ASP A 344 18.69 16.65 -17.64
CA ASP A 344 18.40 16.95 -19.04
C ASP A 344 17.02 16.39 -19.43
N ALA A 345 16.15 17.27 -19.94
CA ALA A 345 14.79 16.91 -20.33
C ALA A 345 14.74 15.84 -21.42
N SER A 346 15.77 15.74 -22.28
CA SER A 346 15.86 14.73 -23.34
C SER A 346 15.93 13.29 -22.80
N TRP A 347 16.37 13.09 -21.55
CA TRP A 347 16.48 11.77 -20.93
C TRP A 347 15.12 11.11 -20.65
N PHE A 348 14.05 11.90 -20.61
CA PHE A 348 12.69 11.44 -20.32
C PHE A 348 11.86 11.19 -21.59
N VAL A 349 12.37 11.56 -22.77
CA VAL A 349 11.65 11.39 -24.04
C VAL A 349 11.54 9.91 -24.37
N GLY A 350 10.30 9.44 -24.57
CA GLY A 350 10.01 8.05 -24.96
C GLY A 350 10.12 7.01 -23.84
N THR A 351 10.39 7.41 -22.60
CA THR A 351 10.49 6.48 -21.45
C THR A 351 9.16 6.28 -20.72
N GLY A 352 8.18 7.15 -20.94
CA GLY A 352 6.93 7.20 -20.16
C GLY A 352 7.07 7.82 -18.77
N VAL A 353 8.28 8.25 -18.39
CA VAL A 353 8.58 8.83 -17.07
C VAL A 353 8.39 10.35 -17.10
N ARG A 354 7.58 10.87 -16.19
CA ARG A 354 7.41 12.32 -15.98
C ARG A 354 8.52 12.84 -15.08
N HIS A 355 8.87 14.12 -15.20
CA HIS A 355 9.85 14.74 -14.31
C HIS A 355 9.37 16.09 -13.79
N THR A 356 9.69 16.37 -12.53
CA THR A 356 9.44 17.65 -11.89
C THR A 356 10.72 18.20 -11.27
N PHE A 357 11.07 19.44 -11.61
CA PHE A 357 12.22 20.14 -11.06
C PHE A 357 11.80 21.09 -9.93
N LEU A 358 12.28 20.83 -8.71
CA LEU A 358 12.02 21.62 -7.49
C LEU A 358 13.36 21.99 -6.84
N PRO A 359 14.03 23.07 -7.28
CA PRO A 359 15.35 23.41 -6.79
C PRO A 359 15.34 23.68 -5.28
N VAL A 360 16.20 22.99 -4.54
CA VAL A 360 16.46 23.23 -3.12
C VAL A 360 17.96 23.45 -2.94
N PRO A 361 18.40 24.54 -2.29
CA PRO A 361 19.82 24.78 -2.05
C PRO A 361 20.49 23.62 -1.32
N ASN A 362 21.76 23.39 -1.63
CA ASN A 362 22.51 22.33 -0.98
C ASN A 362 22.57 22.54 0.55
N TYR A 363 22.48 21.45 1.33
CA TYR A 363 22.40 21.44 2.80
C TYR A 363 21.19 22.14 3.46
N CYS A 364 20.27 22.72 2.68
CA CYS A 364 19.03 23.28 3.19
C CYS A 364 17.87 22.28 3.12
N PRO A 365 16.82 22.44 3.94
CA PRO A 365 15.55 21.73 3.75
C PRO A 365 14.73 22.32 2.58
N PRO A 366 13.81 21.54 1.98
CA PRO A 366 12.76 22.09 1.13
C PRO A 366 11.84 23.05 1.91
N SER A 367 11.02 23.83 1.22
CA SER A 367 9.90 24.56 1.84
C SER A 367 8.70 23.64 2.11
N ILE A 368 7.76 24.08 2.96
CA ILE A 368 6.51 23.33 3.21
C ILE A 368 5.75 23.16 1.90
N GLU A 369 5.71 24.21 1.09
CA GLU A 369 5.00 24.22 -0.18
C GLU A 369 5.64 23.27 -1.22
N GLN A 370 6.97 23.13 -1.21
CA GLN A 370 7.66 22.13 -2.03
C GLN A 370 7.34 20.70 -1.60
N VAL A 371 7.27 20.42 -0.28
CA VAL A 371 6.87 19.09 0.22
C VAL A 371 5.41 18.80 -0.14
N ASP A 372 4.51 19.76 0.10
CA ASP A 372 3.09 19.66 -0.26
C ASP A 372 2.91 19.38 -1.76
N LEU A 373 3.71 20.02 -2.61
CA LEU A 373 3.67 19.80 -4.06
C LEU A 373 4.11 18.38 -4.44
N ILE A 374 5.19 17.85 -3.83
CA ILE A 374 5.61 16.46 -4.04
C ILE A 374 4.50 15.49 -3.63
N PHE A 375 3.83 15.77 -2.51
CA PHE A 375 2.72 14.97 -2.01
C PHE A 375 1.49 15.07 -2.91
N ARG A 376 1.18 16.24 -3.48
CA ARG A 376 0.14 16.37 -4.51
C ARG A 376 0.46 15.57 -5.77
N LEU A 377 1.73 15.49 -6.19
CA LEU A 377 2.12 14.64 -7.32
C LEU A 377 1.79 13.17 -7.04
N MET A 378 1.85 12.73 -5.78
CA MET A 378 1.49 11.37 -5.36
C MET A 378 -0.03 11.12 -5.30
N GLN A 379 -0.89 12.14 -5.41
CA GLN A 379 -2.35 11.94 -5.53
C GLN A 379 -2.76 11.37 -6.89
N ASP A 380 -1.97 11.63 -7.94
CA ASP A 380 -2.17 11.04 -9.25
C ASP A 380 -1.47 9.67 -9.31
N GLU A 381 -2.26 8.59 -9.34
CA GLU A 381 -1.75 7.22 -9.42
C GLU A 381 -0.84 7.01 -10.65
N GLY A 382 -1.03 7.78 -11.73
CA GLY A 382 -0.18 7.77 -12.91
C GLY A 382 1.27 8.21 -12.62
N ASN A 383 1.53 8.91 -11.51
CA ASN A 383 2.87 9.32 -11.08
C ASN A 383 3.57 8.31 -10.15
N LEU A 384 2.83 7.42 -9.50
CA LEU A 384 3.38 6.39 -8.62
C LEU A 384 3.87 5.21 -9.47
N PRO A 385 4.92 4.44 -9.13
CA PRO A 385 5.90 4.74 -8.12
C PRO A 385 6.67 6.02 -8.45
N LEU A 386 6.76 6.90 -7.46
CA LEU A 386 7.45 8.17 -7.56
C LEU A 386 8.85 8.05 -6.95
N LEU A 387 9.84 8.66 -7.60
CA LEU A 387 11.22 8.72 -7.14
C LEU A 387 11.59 10.16 -6.77
N VAL A 388 12.16 10.36 -5.58
CA VAL A 388 12.79 11.64 -5.18
C VAL A 388 14.30 11.46 -5.11
N HIS A 389 15.04 12.39 -5.72
CA HIS A 389 16.50 12.41 -5.63
C HIS A 389 17.05 13.80 -5.27
N CYS A 390 18.29 13.80 -4.78
CA CYS A 390 19.15 14.97 -4.69
C CYS A 390 20.61 14.55 -4.93
N GLY A 391 21.58 15.49 -4.83
CA GLY A 391 22.99 15.22 -5.10
C GLY A 391 23.51 13.91 -4.50
N GLY A 392 23.41 13.77 -3.17
CA GLY A 392 23.76 12.54 -2.46
C GLY A 392 22.60 11.57 -2.18
N GLY A 393 21.35 11.98 -2.42
CA GLY A 393 20.15 11.22 -2.05
C GLY A 393 19.92 11.08 -0.53
N LYS A 394 20.50 11.98 0.27
CA LYS A 394 20.57 11.91 1.75
C LYS A 394 19.96 13.11 2.48
N GLY A 395 20.45 14.33 2.25
CA GLY A 395 19.93 15.55 2.90
C GLY A 395 18.55 15.92 2.40
N ARG A 396 18.47 16.70 1.31
CA ARG A 396 17.19 17.17 0.71
C ARG A 396 16.16 16.06 0.48
N ALA A 397 16.57 14.98 -0.20
CA ALA A 397 15.69 13.84 -0.45
C ALA A 397 15.29 13.11 0.85
N GLY A 398 16.21 12.99 1.83
CA GLY A 398 15.90 12.41 3.12
C GLY A 398 14.97 13.29 3.96
N THR A 399 15.04 14.62 3.85
CA THR A 399 14.08 15.53 4.49
C THR A 399 12.67 15.29 3.95
N VAL A 400 12.51 15.18 2.62
CA VAL A 400 11.21 14.82 2.02
C VAL A 400 10.74 13.44 2.50
N ALA A 401 11.64 12.45 2.54
CA ALA A 401 11.33 11.12 3.04
C ALA A 401 10.87 11.12 4.51
N ALA A 402 11.51 11.91 5.39
CA ALA A 402 11.11 12.02 6.78
C ALA A 402 9.77 12.76 6.94
N CYS A 403 9.51 13.79 6.14
CA CYS A 403 8.18 14.40 6.07
C CYS A 403 7.12 13.39 5.60
N TYR A 404 7.45 12.50 4.67
CA TYR A 404 6.56 11.44 4.20
C TYR A 404 6.27 10.45 5.33
N LEU A 405 7.30 9.94 6.00
CA LEU A 405 7.12 9.02 7.13
C LEU A 405 6.34 9.67 8.27
N ALA A 406 6.61 10.93 8.59
CA ALA A 406 5.84 11.66 9.58
C ALA A 406 4.35 11.74 9.18
N ALA A 407 4.05 12.06 7.93
CA ALA A 407 2.67 12.17 7.44
C ALA A 407 1.94 10.82 7.37
N PHE A 408 2.52 9.82 6.71
CA PHE A 408 1.83 8.58 6.29
C PHE A 408 2.40 7.30 6.92
N GLY A 409 3.53 7.39 7.62
CA GLY A 409 4.31 6.23 8.02
C GLY A 409 4.84 5.44 6.83
N PHE A 410 4.94 4.12 6.99
CA PHE A 410 5.39 3.20 5.94
C PHE A 410 4.25 2.69 5.04
N ALA A 411 3.09 3.35 5.09
CA ALA A 411 1.94 3.03 4.27
C ALA A 411 1.92 3.84 2.96
N PRO A 412 1.10 3.43 1.97
CA PRO A 412 0.73 4.26 0.84
C PRO A 412 0.17 5.62 1.29
N PRO A 413 0.32 6.69 0.49
CA PRO A 413 -0.09 8.03 0.88
C PRO A 413 -1.62 8.10 1.05
N ARG A 414 -2.06 8.60 2.20
CA ARG A 414 -3.47 8.79 2.57
C ARG A 414 -3.72 10.25 2.92
N PHE A 415 -4.38 10.97 2.02
CA PHE A 415 -4.53 12.44 2.10
C PHE A 415 -5.73 12.90 2.92
N ASP A 416 -6.55 11.97 3.40
CA ASP A 416 -7.65 12.17 4.34
C ASP A 416 -7.18 12.26 5.81
N LEU A 417 -5.89 12.06 6.06
CA LEU A 417 -5.31 12.19 7.39
C LEU A 417 -5.28 13.66 7.85
N VAL A 418 -5.75 13.88 9.07
CA VAL A 418 -5.82 15.21 9.72
C VAL A 418 -4.61 15.50 10.61
N GLN A 419 -3.77 14.50 10.87
CA GLN A 419 -2.61 14.58 11.75
C GLN A 419 -1.47 13.68 11.25
N PRO A 420 -0.20 13.93 11.64
CA PRO A 420 0.93 13.05 11.33
C PRO A 420 0.73 11.65 11.93
N THR A 421 1.11 10.61 11.18
CA THR A 421 1.07 9.21 11.63
C THR A 421 2.14 8.89 12.68
N MET A 422 3.26 9.63 12.71
CA MET A 422 4.31 9.50 13.71
C MET A 422 4.98 10.84 14.02
N SER A 423 5.69 10.93 15.14
CA SER A 423 6.41 12.15 15.52
C SER A 423 7.58 12.43 14.56
N SER A 424 8.07 13.68 14.53
CA SER A 424 9.24 14.02 13.73
C SER A 424 10.48 13.22 14.14
N ASN A 425 10.68 13.00 15.44
CA ASN A 425 11.79 12.20 15.96
C ASN A 425 11.69 10.74 15.55
N ASP A 426 10.50 10.14 15.60
CA ASP A 426 10.27 8.76 15.18
C ASP A 426 10.48 8.61 13.68
N ALA A 427 10.01 9.57 12.87
CA ALA A 427 10.21 9.58 11.42
C ALA A 427 11.69 9.66 11.06
N ILE A 428 12.44 10.57 11.70
CA ILE A 428 13.89 10.74 11.49
C ILE A 428 14.64 9.46 11.90
N SER A 429 14.33 8.93 13.09
CA SER A 429 15.00 7.75 13.64
C SER A 429 14.72 6.51 12.79
N SER A 430 13.46 6.32 12.38
CA SER A 430 13.05 5.23 11.50
C SER A 430 13.72 5.33 10.13
N LEU A 431 13.78 6.53 9.54
CA LEU A 431 14.47 6.75 8.28
C LEU A 431 15.97 6.44 8.38
N ARG A 432 16.63 6.91 9.45
CA ARG A 432 18.06 6.65 9.67
C ARG A 432 18.36 5.17 9.92
N ALA A 433 17.44 4.44 10.55
CA ALA A 433 17.57 3.00 10.77
C ALA A 433 17.59 2.22 9.44
N ILE A 434 16.73 2.57 8.47
CA ILE A 434 16.67 1.88 7.17
C ILE A 434 17.61 2.47 6.11
N ARG A 435 18.00 3.73 6.29
CA ARG A 435 18.81 4.51 5.37
C ARG A 435 19.80 5.41 6.14
N PRO A 436 20.89 4.82 6.68
CA PRO A 436 21.90 5.55 7.44
C PRO A 436 22.47 6.78 6.70
N GLY A 437 22.58 7.89 7.42
CA GLY A 437 23.07 9.17 6.89
C GLY A 437 22.00 10.02 6.19
N SER A 438 20.73 9.61 6.18
CA SER A 438 19.62 10.50 5.79
C SER A 438 19.47 11.65 6.79
N ILE A 439 19.20 12.85 6.25
CA ILE A 439 19.17 14.14 6.95
C ILE A 439 20.55 14.53 7.49
N GLU A 440 21.14 15.56 6.88
CA GLU A 440 22.56 15.92 7.03
C GLU A 440 22.78 17.13 7.93
N THR A 441 21.75 17.95 8.18
CA THR A 441 21.88 19.21 8.96
C THR A 441 20.78 19.36 10.00
N GLU A 442 21.07 20.07 11.10
CA GLU A 442 20.09 20.41 12.14
C GLU A 442 18.90 21.21 11.57
N GLN A 443 19.14 22.05 10.56
CA GLN A 443 18.08 22.80 9.89
C GLN A 443 17.08 21.87 9.19
N GLN A 444 17.56 20.77 8.62
CA GLN A 444 16.71 19.76 8.01
C GLN A 444 15.90 18.98 9.05
N GLU A 445 16.50 18.64 10.20
CA GLU A 445 15.77 18.00 11.32
C GLU A 445 14.67 18.93 11.88
N ALA A 446 15.03 20.18 12.17
CA ALA A 446 14.09 21.19 12.65
C ALA A 446 12.94 21.43 11.66
N PHE A 447 13.22 21.32 10.35
CA PHE A 447 12.20 21.42 9.32
C PHE A 447 11.18 20.27 9.38
N VAL A 448 11.59 19.02 9.63
CA VAL A 448 10.64 17.90 9.77
C VAL A 448 9.66 18.17 10.91
N SER A 449 10.16 18.66 12.06
CA SER A 449 9.32 19.09 13.18
C SER A 449 8.37 20.23 12.79
N LYS A 450 8.89 21.25 12.08
CA LYS A 450 8.08 22.37 11.56
C LYS A 450 6.97 21.88 10.62
N TYR A 451 7.25 20.91 9.76
CA TYR A 451 6.27 20.33 8.84
C TYR A 451 5.20 19.54 9.60
N CYS A 452 5.58 18.74 10.60
CA CYS A 452 4.61 18.07 11.48
C CYS A 452 3.68 19.08 12.15
N SER A 453 4.24 20.16 12.69
CA SER A 453 3.44 21.26 13.27
C SER A 453 2.53 21.93 12.24
N ALA A 454 2.93 21.99 10.97
CA ALA A 454 2.08 22.55 9.92
C ALA A 454 0.85 21.67 9.65
N ILE A 455 1.03 20.34 9.58
CA ILE A 455 -0.08 19.37 9.46
C ILE A 455 -1.04 19.53 10.63
N TRP A 456 -0.53 19.55 11.88
CA TRP A 456 -1.35 19.77 13.08
C TRP A 456 -2.14 21.08 13.02
N LYS A 457 -1.50 22.18 12.63
CA LYS A 457 -2.16 23.50 12.55
C LYS A 457 -3.26 23.54 11.50
N ARG A 458 -3.06 22.89 10.35
CA ARG A 458 -4.03 22.89 9.25
C ARG A 458 -5.06 21.76 9.32
N ARG A 459 -4.92 20.83 10.27
CA ARG A 459 -5.73 19.60 10.40
C ARG A 459 -5.86 18.82 9.09
N SER A 460 -4.78 18.79 8.31
CA SER A 460 -4.73 18.10 7.01
C SER A 460 -3.29 17.88 6.59
N VAL A 461 -3.03 16.79 5.85
CA VAL A 461 -1.71 16.57 5.23
C VAL A 461 -1.44 17.50 4.06
N LEU A 462 -2.46 18.10 3.44
CA LEU A 462 -2.29 19.09 2.37
C LEU A 462 -3.13 20.34 2.66
N LEU A 463 -2.64 21.52 2.29
CA LEU A 463 -3.49 22.71 2.31
C LEU A 463 -4.60 22.55 1.27
N ASP A 464 -5.84 22.84 1.71
CA ASP A 464 -7.01 22.90 0.84
C ASP A 464 -6.74 23.85 -0.33
N VAL A 465 -7.12 23.40 -1.52
CA VAL A 465 -7.02 24.21 -2.72
C VAL A 465 -8.05 25.33 -2.60
N VAL A 466 -7.59 26.57 -2.74
CA VAL A 466 -8.48 27.73 -2.78
C VAL A 466 -9.43 27.53 -3.95
N GLN A 467 -10.74 27.58 -3.68
CA GLN A 467 -11.75 27.29 -4.70
C GLN A 467 -11.65 28.27 -5.87
N GLU A 468 -11.81 27.72 -7.07
CA GLU A 468 -11.89 28.50 -8.29
C GLU A 468 -13.20 29.32 -8.33
N PRO A 469 -13.19 30.57 -8.84
CA PRO A 469 -14.40 31.35 -9.01
C PRO A 469 -15.38 30.64 -9.94
N ALA A 470 -16.68 30.81 -9.68
CA ALA A 470 -17.72 30.26 -10.53
C ALA A 470 -17.54 30.72 -12.00
N PRO A 471 -17.90 29.88 -12.99
CA PRO A 471 -17.86 30.27 -14.40
C PRO A 471 -18.64 31.57 -14.64
N CYS A 472 -18.01 32.51 -15.33
CA CYS A 472 -18.62 33.78 -15.73
C CYS A 472 -18.23 34.12 -17.17
N SER A 473 -19.08 34.89 -17.86
CA SER A 473 -18.77 35.42 -19.18
C SER A 473 -17.64 36.43 -19.14
N LEU A 474 -16.93 36.58 -20.26
CA LEU A 474 -15.93 37.61 -20.47
C LEU A 474 -16.55 39.01 -20.37
N GLN A 475 -15.95 39.90 -19.58
CA GLN A 475 -16.35 41.31 -19.52
C GLN A 475 -15.38 42.14 -20.37
N VAL A 476 -15.89 43.06 -21.18
CA VAL A 476 -15.08 43.89 -22.08
C VAL A 476 -15.47 45.36 -21.92
N ASP A 477 -14.52 46.18 -21.50
CA ASP A 477 -14.64 47.64 -21.54
C ASP A 477 -14.01 48.15 -22.85
N GLY A 478 -14.77 48.84 -23.72
CA GLY A 478 -14.30 49.32 -25.02
C GLY A 478 -14.72 48.43 -26.20
N SER A 479 -13.92 48.39 -27.27
CA SER A 479 -14.22 47.60 -28.49
C SER A 479 -13.11 46.58 -28.76
N LEU A 480 -13.43 45.30 -28.52
CA LEU A 480 -12.53 44.18 -28.75
C LEU A 480 -12.67 43.69 -30.20
N ASP A 481 -11.64 43.92 -31.02
CA ASP A 481 -11.59 43.53 -32.43
C ASP A 481 -10.69 42.28 -32.60
N PRO A 482 -11.10 41.24 -33.36
CA PRO A 482 -10.24 40.12 -33.75
C PRO A 482 -8.91 40.52 -34.41
N GLY A 483 -8.83 41.73 -34.99
CA GLY A 483 -7.64 42.34 -35.55
C GLY A 483 -6.68 42.98 -34.54
N CYS A 484 -6.81 42.72 -33.24
CA CYS A 484 -5.89 43.25 -32.23
C CYS A 484 -4.44 42.83 -32.52
N ASP A 485 -3.52 43.79 -32.50
CA ASP A 485 -2.12 43.62 -32.89
C ASP A 485 -1.17 43.53 -31.68
N LEU A 486 -1.62 44.01 -30.51
CA LEU A 486 -0.91 43.88 -29.24
C LEU A 486 -1.84 43.48 -28.10
N ILE A 487 -1.50 42.42 -27.39
CA ILE A 487 -2.14 41.99 -26.15
C ILE A 487 -1.19 42.23 -24.99
N VAL A 488 -1.58 43.08 -24.04
CA VAL A 488 -0.84 43.33 -22.80
C VAL A 488 -1.56 42.59 -21.67
N LEU A 489 -0.91 41.56 -21.09
CA LEU A 489 -1.47 40.83 -19.96
C LEU A 489 -1.23 41.61 -18.66
N VAL A 490 -2.24 41.69 -17.80
CA VAL A 490 -2.22 42.42 -16.53
C VAL A 490 -2.79 41.54 -15.43
N GLY A 491 -2.12 41.45 -14.28
CA GLY A 491 -2.62 40.71 -13.13
C GLY A 491 -1.50 40.10 -12.27
N LEU A 492 -1.85 39.63 -11.08
CA LEU A 492 -0.90 39.10 -10.09
C LEU A 492 -0.19 37.82 -10.56
N PRO A 493 0.99 37.47 -10.03
CA PRO A 493 1.58 36.15 -10.22
C PRO A 493 0.58 35.05 -9.83
N GLY A 494 0.42 34.02 -10.65
CA GLY A 494 -0.60 32.96 -10.42
C GLY A 494 -2.02 33.29 -10.92
N SER A 495 -2.26 34.47 -11.51
CA SER A 495 -3.59 34.86 -11.99
C SER A 495 -4.07 34.13 -13.26
N GLY A 496 -3.20 33.40 -13.97
CA GLY A 496 -3.54 32.64 -15.19
C GLY A 496 -2.99 33.21 -16.50
N LYS A 497 -2.23 34.31 -16.48
CA LYS A 497 -1.62 34.95 -17.67
C LYS A 497 -0.88 33.98 -18.59
N SER A 498 0.06 33.22 -18.01
CA SER A 498 0.88 32.26 -18.77
C SER A 498 0.05 31.12 -19.36
N TRP A 499 -1.11 30.78 -18.76
CA TRP A 499 -2.01 29.79 -19.33
C TRP A 499 -2.67 30.34 -20.61
N LEU A 500 -3.15 31.60 -20.57
CA LEU A 500 -3.78 32.25 -21.72
C LEU A 500 -2.79 32.41 -22.88
N SER A 501 -1.57 32.91 -22.60
CA SER A 501 -0.54 33.06 -23.63
C SER A 501 -0.18 31.73 -24.28
N ARG A 502 0.06 30.68 -23.47
CA ARG A 502 0.29 29.32 -23.98
C ARG A 502 -0.89 28.77 -24.78
N ALA A 503 -2.13 29.02 -24.36
CA ALA A 503 -3.32 28.58 -25.08
C ALA A 503 -3.44 29.26 -26.46
N LEU A 504 -3.15 30.56 -26.56
CA LEU A 504 -3.13 31.30 -27.83
C LEU A 504 -2.01 30.80 -28.75
N ILE A 505 -0.79 30.69 -28.23
CA ILE A 505 0.38 30.24 -29.00
C ILE A 505 0.21 28.80 -29.46
N THR A 506 -0.34 27.91 -28.62
CA THR A 506 -0.54 26.51 -28.99
C THR A 506 -1.60 26.35 -30.09
N ARG A 507 -2.64 27.20 -30.08
CA ARG A 507 -3.69 27.20 -31.10
C ARG A 507 -3.27 27.84 -32.42
N ASP A 508 -2.39 28.83 -32.38
CA ASP A 508 -1.87 29.51 -33.57
C ASP A 508 -0.35 29.81 -33.41
N PRO A 509 0.53 28.79 -33.53
CA PRO A 509 1.96 28.93 -33.22
C PRO A 509 2.70 29.89 -34.16
N ARG A 510 2.14 30.16 -35.33
CA ARG A 510 2.73 31.05 -36.34
C ARG A 510 2.10 32.45 -36.31
N GLY A 511 0.94 32.62 -35.70
CA GLY A 511 0.20 33.88 -35.68
C GLY A 511 0.59 34.85 -34.56
N TRP A 512 1.31 34.39 -33.53
CA TRP A 512 1.65 35.20 -32.35
C TRP A 512 3.16 35.32 -32.14
N THR A 513 3.63 36.54 -31.84
CA THR A 513 4.94 36.76 -31.21
C THR A 513 4.76 36.82 -29.70
N TYR A 514 5.44 35.96 -28.95
CA TYR A 514 5.38 35.94 -27.48
C TYR A 514 6.58 36.64 -26.88
N ILE A 515 6.33 37.55 -25.95
CA ILE A 515 7.37 38.19 -25.15
C ILE A 515 7.02 37.98 -23.68
N SER A 516 7.94 37.36 -22.95
CA SER A 516 7.86 37.19 -21.50
C SER A 516 9.13 37.68 -20.84
N GLN A 517 8.98 38.44 -19.76
CA GLN A 517 10.14 38.82 -18.95
C GLN A 517 10.76 37.61 -18.24
N ASP A 518 9.94 36.63 -17.86
CA ASP A 518 10.42 35.41 -17.21
C ASP A 518 11.29 34.57 -18.16
N GLU A 519 11.06 34.62 -19.47
CA GLU A 519 11.88 33.92 -20.48
C GLU A 519 13.08 34.74 -20.96
N SER A 520 12.90 36.06 -21.13
CA SER A 520 13.96 36.95 -21.62
C SER A 520 14.97 37.39 -20.55
N GLY A 521 14.66 37.13 -19.27
CA GLY A 521 15.56 37.32 -18.12
C GLY A 521 15.81 38.79 -17.71
N SER A 522 15.40 39.78 -18.49
CA SER A 522 15.60 41.19 -18.16
C SER A 522 14.55 42.13 -18.75
N ARG A 523 14.23 43.20 -18.03
CA ARG A 523 13.33 44.26 -18.52
C ARG A 523 13.84 44.91 -19.81
N ALA A 524 15.14 45.15 -19.91
CA ALA A 524 15.76 45.75 -21.10
C ALA A 524 15.61 44.88 -22.36
N ALA A 525 15.57 43.56 -22.20
CA ALA A 525 15.29 42.65 -23.33
C ALA A 525 13.84 42.77 -23.81
N CYS A 526 12.88 42.86 -22.87
CA CYS A 526 11.48 43.13 -23.18
C CYS A 526 11.29 44.47 -23.90
N GLU A 527 11.96 45.54 -23.43
CA GLU A 527 11.90 46.88 -24.06
C GLU A 527 12.39 46.85 -25.52
N ARG A 528 13.49 46.14 -25.79
CA ARG A 528 13.98 45.96 -27.16
C ARG A 528 13.04 45.13 -28.02
N ALA A 529 12.41 44.11 -27.44
CA ALA A 529 11.53 43.19 -28.17
C ALA A 529 10.19 43.85 -28.52
N ILE A 530 9.56 44.54 -27.56
CA ILE A 530 8.27 45.22 -27.76
C ILE A 530 8.37 46.43 -28.70
N GLY A 531 9.53 47.10 -28.74
CA GLY A 531 9.77 48.22 -29.65
C GLY A 531 9.91 47.82 -31.12
N ARG A 532 10.03 46.52 -31.43
CA ARG A 532 10.08 46.00 -32.81
C ARG A 532 8.73 45.43 -33.20
N ALA A 533 8.19 45.86 -34.35
CA ALA A 533 6.95 45.30 -34.87
C ALA A 533 7.10 43.79 -35.15
N PRO A 534 6.10 42.96 -34.79
CA PRO A 534 6.15 41.51 -34.97
C PRO A 534 6.04 41.12 -36.45
N ALA A 535 6.73 40.05 -36.85
CA ALA A 535 6.73 39.57 -38.24
C ALA A 535 5.35 39.17 -38.77
N HIS A 536 4.44 38.74 -37.87
CA HIS A 536 3.10 38.25 -38.20
C HIS A 536 1.99 39.17 -37.68
N GLY A 537 2.31 40.42 -37.32
CA GLY A 537 1.34 41.47 -36.99
C GLY A 537 0.65 41.38 -35.62
N ARG A 538 0.77 40.28 -34.87
CA ARG A 538 0.18 40.13 -33.53
C ARG A 538 1.20 39.73 -32.47
N MET A 539 1.11 40.33 -31.29
CA MET A 539 2.04 40.11 -30.18
C MET A 539 1.31 39.93 -28.85
N VAL A 540 1.78 38.99 -28.03
CA VAL A 540 1.37 38.84 -26.61
C VAL A 540 2.54 39.25 -25.72
N PHE A 541 2.30 40.25 -24.87
CA PHE A 541 3.24 40.74 -23.87
C PHE A 541 2.82 40.26 -22.47
N ASP A 542 3.56 39.28 -21.94
CA ASP A 542 3.28 38.60 -20.68
C ASP A 542 4.18 39.11 -19.55
N ARG A 543 3.57 39.93 -18.67
CA ARG A 543 4.15 40.45 -17.43
C ARG A 543 3.00 40.72 -16.45
N CYS A 544 3.30 41.09 -15.21
CA CYS A 544 2.25 41.45 -14.25
C CYS A 544 1.65 42.85 -14.51
N ASN A 545 2.44 43.79 -15.05
CA ASN A 545 2.00 45.12 -15.49
C ASN A 545 1.11 45.85 -14.46
N ALA A 546 1.53 45.83 -13.20
CA ALA A 546 0.71 46.19 -12.05
C ALA A 546 0.40 47.68 -11.99
N SER A 547 1.34 48.55 -12.38
CA SER A 547 1.18 50.00 -12.30
C SER A 547 0.76 50.64 -13.62
N ARG A 548 0.01 51.75 -13.52
CA ARG A 548 -0.41 52.57 -14.67
C ARG A 548 0.77 53.16 -15.43
N THR A 549 1.82 53.60 -14.72
CA THR A 549 3.01 54.19 -15.33
C THR A 549 3.73 53.19 -16.23
N GLU A 550 3.94 51.96 -15.76
CA GLU A 550 4.57 50.92 -16.57
C GLU A 550 3.77 50.59 -17.83
N ARG A 551 2.43 50.48 -17.73
CA ARG A 551 1.59 50.20 -18.91
C ARG A 551 1.69 51.30 -19.96
N ARG A 552 1.75 52.56 -19.55
CA ARG A 552 1.96 53.70 -20.46
C ARG A 552 3.35 53.68 -21.12
N GLU A 553 4.39 53.29 -20.39
CA GLU A 553 5.75 53.10 -20.95
C GLU A 553 5.78 51.98 -22.00
N TRP A 554 5.07 50.88 -21.76
CA TRP A 554 4.99 49.78 -22.74
C TRP A 554 4.25 50.20 -24.01
N LEU A 555 3.13 50.93 -23.87
CA LEU A 555 2.37 51.44 -24.99
C LEU A 555 3.16 52.47 -25.81
N SER A 556 3.97 53.32 -25.18
CA SER A 556 4.80 54.29 -25.91
C SER A 556 5.92 53.63 -26.72
N LEU A 557 6.50 52.53 -26.21
CA LEU A 557 7.45 51.71 -26.95
C LEU A 557 6.79 50.97 -28.12
N ALA A 558 5.56 50.48 -27.93
CA ALA A 558 4.78 49.77 -28.93
C ALA A 558 4.05 50.72 -29.92
N HIS A 559 4.70 51.79 -30.37
CA HIS A 559 4.17 52.79 -31.31
C HIS A 559 3.64 52.22 -32.64
N TRP A 560 4.00 50.97 -32.98
CA TRP A 560 3.51 50.25 -34.15
C TRP A 560 2.10 49.66 -33.97
N ALA A 561 1.65 49.48 -32.72
CA ALA A 561 0.35 48.88 -32.41
C ALA A 561 -0.79 49.90 -32.59
N LYS A 562 -1.75 49.56 -33.45
CA LYS A 562 -2.94 50.34 -33.79
C LYS A 562 -4.14 49.98 -32.93
N ALA A 563 -4.21 48.74 -32.47
CA ALA A 563 -5.32 48.21 -31.68
C ALA A 563 -4.83 47.45 -30.43
N PRO A 564 -4.12 48.11 -29.49
CA PRO A 564 -3.66 47.47 -28.27
C PRO A 564 -4.82 47.14 -27.33
N VAL A 565 -4.84 45.90 -26.84
CA VAL A 565 -5.83 45.36 -25.90
C VAL A 565 -5.14 44.99 -24.59
N CYS A 566 -5.75 45.39 -23.48
CA CYS A 566 -5.35 44.94 -22.15
C CYS A 566 -6.18 43.73 -21.74
N VAL A 567 -5.55 42.64 -21.30
CA VAL A 567 -6.25 41.51 -20.69
C VAL A 567 -5.96 41.50 -19.19
N TRP A 568 -6.93 41.90 -18.40
CA TRP A 568 -6.82 41.99 -16.96
C TRP A 568 -7.38 40.75 -16.28
N PHE A 569 -6.51 40.02 -15.59
CA PHE A 569 -6.86 38.89 -14.75
C PHE A 569 -7.20 39.39 -13.33
N ASP A 570 -8.49 39.52 -13.06
CA ASP A 570 -9.05 40.02 -11.80
C ASP A 570 -9.41 38.86 -10.89
N TYR A 571 -8.37 38.21 -10.36
CA TYR A 571 -8.49 37.09 -9.41
C TYR A 571 -8.02 37.51 -8.02
N ASP A 572 -8.63 36.92 -7.01
CA ASP A 572 -8.29 37.13 -5.60
C ASP A 572 -6.81 36.81 -5.30
N GLU A 573 -6.23 37.57 -4.37
CA GLU A 573 -4.82 37.46 -3.97
C GLU A 573 -4.49 36.07 -3.39
N GLN A 574 -5.38 35.51 -2.57
CA GLN A 574 -5.16 34.21 -1.93
C GLN A 574 -5.18 33.09 -2.97
N LEU A 575 -6.10 33.16 -3.95
CA LEU A 575 -6.14 32.21 -5.07
C LEU A 575 -4.89 32.31 -5.95
N CYS A 576 -4.48 33.53 -6.31
CA CYS A 576 -3.26 33.77 -7.08
C CYS A 576 -2.03 33.21 -6.35
N THR A 577 -1.92 33.47 -5.05
CA THR A 577 -0.86 32.93 -4.19
C THR A 577 -0.90 31.40 -4.19
N SER A 578 -2.07 30.79 -3.96
CA SER A 578 -2.24 29.33 -3.94
C SER A 578 -1.80 28.70 -5.26
N ARG A 579 -2.28 29.22 -6.41
CA ARG A 579 -1.87 28.75 -7.73
C ARG A 579 -0.36 28.89 -7.97
N ALA A 580 0.24 30.01 -7.57
CA ALA A 580 1.67 30.23 -7.73
C ALA A 580 2.51 29.30 -6.84
N GLN A 581 2.06 29.01 -5.61
CA GLN A 581 2.71 28.05 -4.71
C GLN A 581 2.64 26.61 -5.25
N ASN A 582 1.56 26.28 -5.95
CA ASN A 582 1.34 24.94 -6.48
C ASN A 582 1.95 24.73 -7.88
N ARG A 583 2.66 25.73 -8.43
CA ARG A 583 3.30 25.65 -9.74
C ARG A 583 4.74 25.15 -9.63
N ALA A 584 5.00 23.96 -10.17
CA ALA A 584 6.36 23.46 -10.34
C ALA A 584 7.11 24.18 -11.49
N GLY A 585 8.43 24.30 -11.40
CA GLY A 585 9.29 24.68 -12.52
C GLY A 585 9.13 26.13 -13.04
N HIS A 586 8.69 27.09 -12.21
CA HIS A 586 8.74 28.50 -12.60
C HIS A 586 10.20 28.97 -12.70
N PRO A 587 10.63 29.63 -13.80
CA PRO A 587 12.03 30.04 -13.98
C PRO A 587 12.56 30.96 -12.88
N THR A 588 11.70 31.84 -12.35
CA THR A 588 12.06 32.97 -11.47
C THR A 588 11.40 32.95 -10.08
N LEU A 589 10.36 32.14 -9.84
CA LEU A 589 9.53 32.16 -8.63
C LEU A 589 9.24 30.74 -8.12
N PRO A 590 10.20 30.09 -7.45
CA PRO A 590 9.97 28.76 -6.88
C PRO A 590 8.99 28.82 -5.69
N PRO A 591 8.20 27.75 -5.44
CA PRO A 591 7.30 27.65 -4.30
C PRO A 591 8.00 27.94 -2.95
N GLY A 592 7.36 28.74 -2.11
CA GLY A 592 7.83 29.13 -0.78
C GLY A 592 7.61 30.62 -0.47
N GLY A 593 8.45 31.18 0.40
CA GLY A 593 8.32 32.58 0.87
C GLY A 593 8.39 33.62 -0.25
N ARG A 594 9.21 33.38 -1.30
CA ARG A 594 9.39 34.32 -2.42
C ARG A 594 8.10 34.58 -3.18
N VAL A 595 7.27 33.55 -3.40
CA VAL A 595 5.96 33.70 -4.07
C VAL A 595 5.04 34.61 -3.26
N ARG A 596 4.92 34.39 -1.94
CA ARG A 596 4.10 35.24 -1.06
C ARG A 596 4.56 36.70 -1.11
N SER A 597 5.87 36.94 -0.95
CA SER A 597 6.41 38.30 -1.00
C SER A 597 6.19 38.97 -2.35
N ALA A 598 6.38 38.24 -3.46
CA ALA A 598 6.18 38.78 -4.80
C ALA A 598 4.71 39.11 -5.09
N VAL A 599 3.77 38.23 -4.72
CA VAL A 599 2.33 38.48 -4.90
C VAL A 599 1.88 39.67 -4.05
N ALA A 600 2.24 39.70 -2.76
CA ALA A 600 1.88 40.78 -1.86
C ALA A 600 2.46 42.14 -2.29
N GLN A 601 3.73 42.17 -2.70
CA GLN A 601 4.37 43.39 -3.23
C GLN A 601 3.66 43.89 -4.49
N MET A 602 3.36 42.99 -5.44
CA MET A 602 2.68 43.36 -6.68
C MET A 602 1.24 43.79 -6.44
N HIS A 603 0.54 43.16 -5.50
CA HIS A 603 -0.80 43.54 -5.09
C HIS A 603 -0.83 44.95 -4.49
N GLY A 604 0.13 45.28 -3.61
CA GLY A 604 0.26 46.63 -3.04
C GLY A 604 0.58 47.73 -4.06
N MET A 605 1.15 47.38 -5.21
CA MET A 605 1.42 48.31 -6.33
C MET A 605 0.31 48.32 -7.40
N PHE A 606 -0.71 47.46 -7.27
CA PHE A 606 -1.65 47.20 -8.33
C PHE A 606 -2.65 48.35 -8.52
N VAL A 607 -2.76 48.83 -9.76
CA VAL A 607 -3.75 49.84 -10.17
C VAL A 607 -4.58 49.27 -11.31
N ARG A 608 -5.90 49.24 -11.12
CA ARG A 608 -6.87 48.77 -12.12
C ARG A 608 -6.61 49.44 -13.48
N PRO A 609 -6.50 48.69 -14.57
CA PRO A 609 -6.30 49.25 -15.91
C PRO A 609 -7.56 49.95 -16.42
N THR A 610 -7.39 51.03 -17.17
CA THR A 610 -8.48 51.83 -17.76
C THR A 610 -8.18 52.22 -19.22
N VAL A 611 -9.23 52.41 -20.04
CA VAL A 611 -9.09 52.65 -21.49
C VAL A 611 -8.38 53.98 -21.83
N ASP A 612 -8.42 54.96 -20.93
CA ASP A 612 -7.69 56.24 -21.04
C ASP A 612 -6.17 56.11 -20.90
N GLU A 613 -5.66 54.91 -20.62
CA GLU A 613 -4.23 54.61 -20.70
C GLU A 613 -3.72 54.47 -22.14
N GLY A 614 -4.62 54.33 -23.13
CA GLY A 614 -4.29 54.17 -24.55
C GLY A 614 -4.71 52.83 -25.14
N PHE A 615 -5.39 51.97 -24.37
CA PHE A 615 -5.94 50.70 -24.85
C PHE A 615 -7.27 50.91 -25.60
N LYS A 616 -7.50 50.15 -26.67
CA LYS A 616 -8.80 50.12 -27.39
C LYS A 616 -9.87 49.35 -26.64
N ALA A 617 -9.46 48.32 -25.90
CA ALA A 617 -10.33 47.54 -25.04
C ALA A 617 -9.59 46.96 -23.84
N ILE A 618 -10.34 46.68 -22.79
CA ILE A 618 -9.91 45.93 -21.61
C ILE A 618 -10.80 44.71 -21.48
N ALA A 619 -10.23 43.53 -21.66
CA ALA A 619 -10.89 42.25 -21.42
C ALA A 619 -10.60 41.80 -19.98
N VAL A 620 -11.64 41.72 -19.15
CA VAL A 620 -11.54 41.34 -17.73
C VAL A 620 -11.87 39.87 -17.57
N VAL A 621 -10.89 39.11 -17.08
CA VAL A 621 -10.94 37.67 -16.87
C VAL A 621 -11.03 37.38 -15.38
N ARG A 622 -12.18 36.85 -14.94
CA ARG A 622 -12.46 36.47 -13.54
C ARG A 622 -12.70 34.97 -13.33
N SER A 623 -12.79 34.20 -14.41
CA SER A 623 -12.99 32.76 -14.36
C SER A 623 -12.28 32.09 -15.52
N PHE A 624 -12.01 30.79 -15.38
CA PHE A 624 -11.40 30.01 -16.46
C PHE A 624 -12.29 29.98 -17.71
N ALA A 625 -13.62 30.02 -17.53
CA ALA A 625 -14.57 30.11 -18.63
C ALA A 625 -14.39 31.41 -19.44
N ALA A 626 -14.24 32.56 -18.77
CA ALA A 626 -13.93 33.83 -19.43
C ALA A 626 -12.58 33.81 -20.17
N ALA A 627 -11.56 33.17 -19.58
CA ALA A 627 -10.25 33.00 -20.23
C ALA A 627 -10.36 32.14 -21.50
N ALA A 628 -11.10 31.02 -21.42
CA ALA A 628 -11.34 30.13 -22.55
C ALA A 628 -12.19 30.79 -23.65
N GLU A 629 -13.19 31.59 -23.28
CA GLU A 629 -13.98 32.41 -24.19
C GLU A 629 -13.09 33.39 -24.95
N LEU A 630 -12.23 34.14 -24.24
CA LEU A 630 -11.28 35.06 -24.85
C LEU A 630 -10.31 34.36 -25.81
N VAL A 631 -9.77 33.20 -25.42
CA VAL A 631 -8.92 32.38 -26.30
C VAL A 631 -9.67 31.98 -27.56
N SER A 632 -10.94 31.60 -27.44
CA SER A 632 -11.78 31.22 -28.60
C SER A 632 -12.04 32.38 -29.54
N TRP A 633 -12.19 33.61 -29.02
CA TRP A 633 -12.37 34.82 -29.83
C TRP A 633 -11.10 35.21 -30.59
N LEU A 634 -9.94 35.09 -29.94
CA LEU A 634 -8.65 35.53 -30.49
C LEU A 634 -7.96 34.46 -31.37
N SER A 635 -8.39 33.21 -31.26
CA SER A 635 -7.86 32.10 -32.05
C SER A 635 -8.68 31.86 -33.31
N PRO A 636 -8.09 31.31 -34.37
CA PRO A 636 -8.87 30.83 -35.52
C PRO A 636 -9.97 29.85 -35.07
N PRO A 637 -11.19 29.93 -35.64
CA PRO A 637 -12.28 29.04 -35.25
C PRO A 637 -11.90 27.58 -35.47
N VAL A 638 -12.13 26.75 -34.45
CA VAL A 638 -11.96 25.29 -34.56
C VAL A 638 -13.15 24.76 -35.37
N THR A 639 -12.97 24.68 -36.70
CA THR A 639 -14.04 24.30 -37.63
C THR A 639 -14.50 22.87 -37.46
N LEU A 640 -15.81 22.68 -37.72
CA LEU A 640 -16.57 21.48 -37.46
C LEU A 640 -17.76 21.47 -38.41
N PHE A 641 -17.95 20.41 -39.19
CA PHE A 641 -19.14 20.25 -40.04
C PHE A 641 -20.32 19.73 -39.18
N LYS A 642 -21.47 20.42 -39.23
CA LYS A 642 -22.48 20.61 -38.15
C LYS A 642 -23.26 19.39 -37.61
N PHE A 643 -23.65 19.53 -36.33
CA PHE A 643 -24.60 18.74 -35.53
C PHE A 643 -26.01 19.38 -35.57
N PRO A 644 -27.13 18.63 -35.53
CA PRO A 644 -28.50 19.17 -35.57
C PRO A 644 -28.93 19.92 -34.30
N ARG A 645 -29.96 20.79 -34.40
CA ARG A 645 -30.42 21.71 -33.34
C ARG A 645 -30.99 20.95 -32.12
N THR A 646 -30.64 21.42 -30.92
CA THR A 646 -31.12 20.91 -29.62
C THR A 646 -32.09 21.93 -29.03
N ALA A 647 -33.18 21.49 -28.38
CA ALA A 647 -34.14 22.40 -27.75
C ALA A 647 -33.66 22.93 -26.38
N HIS A 648 -33.93 24.20 -26.08
CA HIS A 648 -33.72 24.81 -24.78
C HIS A 648 -34.77 24.29 -23.78
N LEU A 649 -34.29 23.67 -22.70
CA LEU A 649 -35.15 23.17 -21.61
C LEU A 649 -35.65 24.30 -20.68
N LEU A 650 -34.91 25.41 -20.60
CA LEU A 650 -35.20 26.63 -19.84
C LEU A 650 -34.63 27.85 -20.62
N ASN A 651 -35.40 28.93 -20.73
CA ASN A 651 -34.95 30.19 -21.32
C ASN A 651 -34.51 31.16 -20.21
N LEU A 652 -33.21 31.43 -20.13
CA LEU A 652 -32.60 32.34 -19.12
C LEU A 652 -32.35 33.74 -19.68
N GLY A 653 -33.03 34.12 -20.76
CA GLY A 653 -33.01 35.47 -21.35
C GLY A 653 -32.22 35.58 -22.65
N SER A 654 -31.78 34.47 -23.24
CA SER A 654 -30.97 34.44 -24.47
C SER A 654 -31.55 33.59 -25.59
N ALA A 655 -32.73 32.99 -25.43
CA ALA A 655 -33.39 32.28 -26.53
C ALA A 655 -34.09 33.28 -27.48
N THR A 656 -33.92 33.06 -28.77
CA THR A 656 -34.48 33.84 -29.88
C THR A 656 -35.67 33.10 -30.52
N GLU A 657 -36.41 33.75 -31.42
CA GLU A 657 -37.56 33.12 -32.13
C GLU A 657 -37.15 31.92 -33.02
N ASP A 658 -35.85 31.78 -33.32
CA ASP A 658 -35.27 30.67 -34.10
C ASP A 658 -34.89 29.43 -33.25
N ASP A 659 -35.05 29.50 -31.92
CA ASP A 659 -34.68 28.44 -30.98
C ASP A 659 -35.88 27.55 -30.63
N LEU A 660 -35.68 26.23 -30.61
CA LEU A 660 -36.69 25.28 -30.11
C LEU A 660 -36.71 25.37 -28.58
N VAL A 661 -37.78 25.91 -27.98
CA VAL A 661 -37.93 25.95 -26.52
C VAL A 661 -38.99 24.94 -26.10
N GLY A 662 -38.65 24.03 -25.19
CA GLY A 662 -39.57 23.00 -24.73
C GLY A 662 -39.28 22.63 -23.28
N GLY A 663 -40.32 22.59 -22.44
CA GLY A 663 -40.18 22.27 -21.02
C GLY A 663 -39.69 20.84 -20.76
N LEU A 664 -39.16 20.61 -19.55
CA LEU A 664 -38.77 19.27 -19.10
C LEU A 664 -39.97 18.31 -19.17
N PRO A 665 -39.85 17.15 -19.86
CA PRO A 665 -40.90 16.15 -19.84
C PRO A 665 -41.08 15.59 -18.42
N ALA A 666 -42.32 15.24 -18.07
CA ALA A 666 -42.64 14.71 -16.74
C ALA A 666 -41.82 13.45 -16.45
N VAL A 667 -40.96 13.53 -15.43
CA VAL A 667 -40.09 12.44 -15.00
C VAL A 667 -40.91 11.53 -14.09
N ALA A 668 -41.17 10.29 -14.51
CA ALA A 668 -41.91 9.32 -13.73
C ALA A 668 -41.20 9.02 -12.39
N SER A 669 -41.97 8.75 -11.32
CA SER A 669 -41.42 8.35 -10.02
C SER A 669 -40.55 7.10 -10.17
N GLY A 670 -39.24 7.25 -9.93
CA GLY A 670 -38.23 6.20 -10.10
C GLY A 670 -37.27 6.40 -11.28
N ALA A 671 -37.44 7.42 -12.13
CA ALA A 671 -36.50 7.71 -13.20
C ALA A 671 -35.24 8.44 -12.68
N ARG A 672 -34.07 7.98 -13.14
CA ARG A 672 -32.75 8.52 -12.80
C ARG A 672 -32.35 9.57 -13.83
N VAL A 673 -32.24 10.83 -13.40
CA VAL A 673 -31.69 11.91 -14.21
C VAL A 673 -30.16 11.77 -14.22
N VAL A 674 -29.58 11.67 -15.41
CA VAL A 674 -28.13 11.58 -15.61
C VAL A 674 -27.69 12.81 -16.41
N ILE A 675 -26.81 13.60 -15.81
CA ILE A 675 -26.20 14.80 -16.39
C ILE A 675 -24.75 14.41 -16.73
N THR A 676 -24.35 14.52 -17.99
CA THR A 676 -23.03 14.05 -18.45
C THR A 676 -22.33 15.08 -19.33
N GLU A 677 -21.01 15.10 -19.27
CA GLU A 677 -20.13 15.76 -20.24
C GLU A 677 -20.06 14.96 -21.56
N LYS A 678 -19.97 15.66 -22.71
CA LYS A 678 -20.12 15.06 -24.05
C LYS A 678 -18.77 14.89 -24.76
N ILE A 679 -18.39 13.64 -25.06
CA ILE A 679 -17.34 13.32 -26.03
C ILE A 679 -17.95 13.34 -27.44
N VAL A 680 -17.23 13.92 -28.42
CA VAL A 680 -17.76 14.16 -29.75
C VAL A 680 -17.08 13.26 -30.78
N VAL A 681 -17.85 12.42 -31.48
CA VAL A 681 -17.36 11.47 -32.49
C VAL A 681 -17.73 11.92 -33.89
N GLN A 682 -16.74 11.93 -34.78
CA GLN A 682 -16.87 12.37 -36.17
C GLN A 682 -16.77 11.21 -37.16
N ASN A 683 -17.72 11.14 -38.09
CA ASN A 683 -17.55 10.44 -39.36
C ASN A 683 -17.12 11.47 -40.44
N ARG A 684 -16.58 11.02 -41.58
CA ARG A 684 -15.92 11.80 -42.65
C ARG A 684 -16.59 13.13 -43.03
N SER A 685 -17.90 13.29 -42.85
CA SER A 685 -18.65 14.51 -43.19
C SER A 685 -19.47 15.14 -42.06
N HIS A 686 -19.69 14.47 -40.92
CA HIS A 686 -20.57 14.94 -39.84
C HIS A 686 -20.33 14.19 -38.53
N TYR A 687 -20.85 14.74 -37.43
CA TYR A 687 -20.83 14.04 -36.15
C TYR A 687 -21.89 12.96 -36.02
N VAL A 688 -21.48 11.85 -35.41
CA VAL A 688 -22.32 10.66 -35.25
C VAL A 688 -22.55 10.37 -33.77
N SER A 689 -23.72 9.81 -33.50
CA SER A 689 -24.13 9.32 -32.18
C SER A 689 -24.78 7.93 -32.34
N PRO A 690 -25.09 7.23 -31.24
CA PRO A 690 -25.84 5.98 -31.30
C PRO A 690 -27.19 6.08 -32.01
N ALA A 691 -27.76 7.29 -32.10
CA ALA A 691 -29.01 7.57 -32.79
C ALA A 691 -28.84 7.90 -34.29
N SER A 692 -27.61 8.10 -34.78
CA SER A 692 -27.38 8.56 -36.16
C SER A 692 -27.68 7.50 -37.23
N HIS A 693 -27.31 6.24 -37.00
CA HIS A 693 -27.57 5.13 -37.92
C HIS A 693 -27.46 3.79 -37.19
N ALA A 694 -28.08 2.73 -37.72
CA ALA A 694 -28.04 1.39 -37.12
C ALA A 694 -26.62 0.86 -36.87
N GLN A 695 -25.66 1.21 -37.74
CA GLN A 695 -24.23 0.86 -37.57
C GLN A 695 -23.56 1.53 -36.35
N PHE A 696 -24.10 2.66 -35.87
CA PHE A 696 -23.56 3.40 -34.73
C PHE A 696 -24.26 3.05 -33.42
N LYS A 697 -25.28 2.17 -33.41
CA LYS A 697 -25.97 1.75 -32.16
C LYS A 697 -25.00 1.26 -31.08
N LYS A 698 -23.91 0.58 -31.47
CA LYS A 698 -22.87 0.08 -30.55
C LYS A 698 -21.84 1.15 -30.14
N LEU A 699 -21.84 2.32 -30.76
CA LEU A 699 -20.87 3.39 -30.50
C LEU A 699 -20.96 3.89 -29.06
N GLY A 700 -22.15 3.97 -28.47
CA GLY A 700 -22.31 4.45 -27.08
C GLY A 700 -21.65 3.51 -26.06
N ALA A 701 -21.86 2.20 -26.22
CA ALA A 701 -21.24 1.19 -25.36
C ALA A 701 -19.72 1.11 -25.57
N TRP A 702 -19.24 1.31 -26.81
CA TRP A 702 -17.81 1.38 -27.11
C TRP A 702 -17.18 2.62 -26.48
N LEU A 703 -17.77 3.81 -26.66
CA LEU A 703 -17.28 5.06 -26.05
C LEU A 703 -17.24 4.98 -24.54
N GLU A 704 -18.24 4.38 -23.91
CA GLU A 704 -18.24 4.25 -22.46
C GLU A 704 -17.14 3.31 -21.96
N ARG A 705 -16.87 2.23 -22.71
CA ARG A 705 -15.77 1.30 -22.40
C ARG A 705 -14.39 1.94 -22.51
N HIS A 706 -14.19 2.78 -23.53
CA HIS A 706 -12.89 3.40 -23.83
C HIS A 706 -12.80 4.86 -23.36
N ARG A 707 -13.76 5.34 -22.56
CA ARG A 707 -13.89 6.76 -22.20
C ARG A 707 -12.62 7.31 -21.56
N GLU A 708 -12.13 6.64 -20.53
CA GLU A 708 -10.94 7.06 -19.78
C GLU A 708 -9.70 7.06 -20.69
N GLU A 709 -9.46 5.97 -21.42
CA GLU A 709 -8.36 5.84 -22.37
C GLU A 709 -8.40 6.90 -23.48
N LEU A 710 -9.58 7.20 -24.04
CA LEU A 710 -9.75 8.22 -25.07
C LEU A 710 -9.49 9.62 -24.53
N CYS A 711 -9.92 9.91 -23.29
CA CYS A 711 -9.58 11.17 -22.63
C CYS A 711 -8.08 11.31 -22.43
N GLU A 712 -7.39 10.25 -21.98
CA GLU A 712 -5.93 10.23 -21.86
C GLU A 712 -5.19 10.38 -23.19
N VAL A 713 -5.76 9.88 -24.28
CA VAL A 713 -5.15 9.97 -25.62
C VAL A 713 -5.42 11.32 -26.29
N LEU A 714 -6.61 11.90 -26.12
CA LEU A 714 -7.03 13.09 -26.87
C LEU A 714 -6.85 14.40 -26.09
N ASN A 715 -7.07 14.39 -24.77
CA ASN A 715 -6.98 15.58 -23.91
C ASN A 715 -5.57 15.75 -23.31
N ARG A 716 -4.53 15.39 -24.07
CA ARG A 716 -3.12 15.39 -23.62
C ARG A 716 -2.52 16.78 -23.51
N ASP A 717 -3.11 17.76 -24.20
CA ASP A 717 -2.65 19.14 -24.16
C ASP A 717 -3.58 19.99 -23.28
N PRO A 718 -3.12 20.43 -22.09
CA PRO A 718 -3.95 21.18 -21.15
C PRO A 718 -4.27 22.60 -21.64
N HIS A 719 -3.63 23.07 -22.71
CA HIS A 719 -3.83 24.39 -23.31
C HIS A 719 -4.68 24.31 -24.60
N PHE A 720 -4.82 23.13 -25.19
CA PHE A 720 -5.63 22.91 -26.38
C PHE A 720 -6.27 21.50 -26.39
N ALA A 721 -7.36 21.33 -25.65
CA ALA A 721 -8.07 20.06 -25.54
C ALA A 721 -8.50 19.43 -26.89
N GLN A 722 -8.74 20.25 -27.92
CA GLN A 722 -9.10 19.75 -29.27
C GLN A 722 -7.88 19.54 -30.19
N ARG A 723 -6.65 19.60 -29.67
CA ARG A 723 -5.41 19.54 -30.46
C ARG A 723 -5.27 18.22 -31.22
N TYR A 724 -5.51 17.10 -30.54
CA TYR A 724 -5.28 15.77 -31.08
C TYR A 724 -6.57 15.18 -31.64
N VAL A 725 -6.47 14.53 -32.80
CA VAL A 725 -7.58 13.83 -33.44
C VAL A 725 -7.12 12.42 -33.79
N LEU A 726 -7.70 11.42 -33.12
CA LEU A 726 -7.46 10.01 -33.41
C LEU A 726 -8.34 9.57 -34.60
N PHE A 727 -7.72 8.96 -35.60
CA PHE A 727 -8.37 8.40 -36.78
C PHE A 727 -8.34 6.88 -36.72
N GLY A 728 -9.47 6.27 -37.05
CA GLY A 728 -9.62 4.83 -37.13
C GLY A 728 -10.81 4.44 -38.00
N GLU A 729 -10.91 3.14 -38.31
CA GLU A 729 -12.02 2.57 -39.06
C GLU A 729 -13.05 1.94 -38.11
N TRP A 730 -14.34 2.26 -38.32
CA TRP A 730 -15.47 1.70 -37.57
C TRP A 730 -16.04 0.49 -38.29
N LEU A 731 -15.90 -0.69 -37.70
CA LEU A 731 -16.05 -1.99 -38.36
C LEU A 731 -17.23 -2.81 -37.79
N VAL A 732 -18.24 -2.17 -37.20
CA VAL A 732 -19.46 -2.86 -36.73
C VAL A 732 -20.26 -3.48 -37.87
N ALA A 733 -20.33 -2.79 -39.00
CA ALA A 733 -21.06 -3.23 -40.18
C ALA A 733 -20.11 -3.86 -41.20
N THR A 734 -20.56 -4.93 -41.85
CA THR A 734 -19.91 -5.47 -43.04
C THR A 734 -20.07 -4.45 -44.16
N HIS A 735 -18.96 -3.88 -44.63
CA HIS A 735 -18.98 -2.95 -45.78
C HIS A 735 -18.85 -3.74 -47.09
N SER A 736 -17.70 -4.38 -47.28
CA SER A 736 -17.40 -5.17 -48.48
C SER A 736 -16.95 -6.60 -48.16
N ILE A 737 -16.34 -6.79 -46.99
CA ILE A 737 -15.81 -8.07 -46.52
C ILE A 737 -16.37 -8.38 -45.14
N PRO A 738 -16.88 -9.61 -44.90
CA PRO A 738 -17.35 -10.03 -43.58
C PRO A 738 -16.14 -10.30 -42.68
N TYR A 739 -15.80 -9.35 -41.83
CA TYR A 739 -14.71 -9.54 -40.89
C TYR A 739 -15.11 -10.51 -39.78
N SER A 740 -14.41 -11.66 -39.71
CA SER A 740 -14.69 -12.75 -38.75
C SER A 740 -13.78 -12.73 -37.52
N ARG A 741 -12.65 -11.99 -37.56
CA ARG A 741 -11.60 -11.97 -36.53
C ARG A 741 -11.22 -10.57 -36.07
N LEU A 742 -12.18 -9.66 -35.93
CA LEU A 742 -11.89 -8.30 -35.43
C LEU A 742 -11.55 -8.32 -33.93
N PRO A 743 -10.47 -7.64 -33.51
CA PRO A 743 -10.13 -7.51 -32.10
C PRO A 743 -11.02 -6.47 -31.38
N ASP A 744 -11.55 -5.49 -32.13
CA ASP A 744 -12.53 -4.51 -31.65
C ASP A 744 -13.31 -3.89 -32.83
N PHE A 745 -14.35 -3.12 -32.54
CA PHE A 745 -15.16 -2.38 -33.51
C PHE A 745 -14.48 -1.13 -34.08
N PHE A 746 -13.41 -0.65 -33.44
CA PHE A 746 -12.64 0.50 -33.91
C PHE A 746 -11.16 0.13 -34.01
N LEU A 747 -10.57 0.31 -35.20
CA LEU A 747 -9.13 0.11 -35.40
C LEU A 747 -8.45 1.44 -35.69
N ALA A 748 -7.58 1.88 -34.79
CA ALA A 748 -6.85 3.13 -34.94
C ALA A 748 -5.77 3.01 -36.03
N PHE A 749 -5.68 3.98 -36.94
CA PHE A 749 -4.63 3.98 -37.96
C PHE A 749 -3.85 5.29 -38.02
N ASP A 750 -4.34 6.39 -37.44
CA ASP A 750 -3.63 7.66 -37.46
C ASP A 750 -3.94 8.60 -36.31
N MET A 751 -3.07 9.58 -36.11
CA MET A 751 -3.28 10.68 -35.17
C MET A 751 -2.84 12.00 -35.82
N TYR A 752 -3.69 13.01 -35.77
CA TYR A 752 -3.38 14.35 -36.27
C TYR A 752 -3.18 15.33 -35.11
N ASP A 753 -2.15 16.16 -35.21
CA ASP A 753 -1.88 17.28 -34.31
C ASP A 753 -2.23 18.60 -35.01
N ARG A 754 -3.32 19.24 -34.57
CA ARG A 754 -3.80 20.51 -35.14
C ARG A 754 -2.85 21.67 -34.92
N SER A 755 -2.06 21.65 -33.85
CA SER A 755 -1.14 22.76 -33.51
C SER A 755 0.03 22.79 -34.49
N THR A 756 0.65 21.62 -34.72
CA THR A 756 1.78 21.51 -35.65
C THR A 756 1.34 21.30 -37.11
N GLN A 757 0.08 20.97 -37.33
CA GLN A 757 -0.48 20.55 -38.62
C GLN A 757 0.25 19.33 -39.19
N THR A 758 0.65 18.40 -38.32
CA THR A 758 1.38 17.20 -38.69
C THR A 758 0.67 15.94 -38.23
N TRP A 759 1.07 14.81 -38.81
CA TRP A 759 0.55 13.51 -38.48
C TRP A 759 1.61 12.68 -37.76
N ALA A 760 1.20 11.98 -36.70
CA ALA A 760 2.09 11.14 -35.92
C ALA A 760 2.57 9.93 -36.74
N GLY A 761 3.87 9.67 -36.73
CA GLY A 761 4.45 8.44 -37.27
C GLY A 761 4.02 7.21 -36.47
N ARG A 762 4.32 6.01 -37.00
CA ARG A 762 3.85 4.75 -36.44
C ARG A 762 4.29 4.54 -35.00
N ARG A 763 5.58 4.76 -34.71
CA ARG A 763 6.14 4.60 -33.35
C ARG A 763 5.54 5.59 -32.36
N ALA A 764 5.29 6.83 -32.78
CA ALA A 764 4.59 7.81 -31.95
C ALA A 764 3.16 7.35 -31.63
N LEU A 765 2.40 6.86 -32.62
CA LEU A 765 1.04 6.37 -32.42
C LEU A 765 1.01 5.16 -31.48
N GLU A 766 1.90 4.18 -31.68
CA GLU A 766 2.03 3.01 -30.78
C GLU A 766 2.40 3.42 -29.37
N GLY A 767 3.35 4.33 -29.20
CA GLY A 767 3.72 4.83 -27.88
C GLY A 767 2.60 5.61 -27.19
N ILE A 768 1.74 6.30 -27.95
CA ILE A 768 0.57 7.01 -27.41
C ILE A 768 -0.53 6.03 -26.99
N LEU A 769 -0.76 4.96 -27.76
CA LEU A 769 -1.78 3.94 -27.49
C LEU A 769 -1.29 2.82 -26.55
N ALA A 770 0.01 2.80 -26.22
CA ALA A 770 0.60 1.80 -25.33
C ALA A 770 -0.08 1.83 -23.95
N GLY A 771 -0.62 0.69 -23.53
CA GLY A 771 -1.36 0.56 -22.27
C GLY A 771 -2.87 0.80 -22.39
N THR A 772 -3.38 1.19 -23.56
CA THR A 772 -4.82 1.28 -23.84
C THR A 772 -5.35 -0.01 -24.46
N SER A 773 -6.66 -0.24 -24.39
CA SER A 773 -7.34 -1.31 -25.13
C SER A 773 -7.68 -0.94 -26.58
N ILE A 774 -7.35 0.29 -27.02
CA ILE A 774 -7.54 0.75 -28.39
C ILE A 774 -6.49 0.11 -29.31
N VAL A 775 -6.95 -0.77 -30.20
CA VAL A 775 -6.06 -1.55 -31.07
C VAL A 775 -5.70 -0.77 -32.34
N PRO A 776 -4.41 -0.54 -32.63
CA PRO A 776 -4.00 0.03 -33.90
C PRO A 776 -3.99 -1.03 -35.01
N VAL A 777 -4.13 -0.61 -36.26
CA VAL A 777 -3.96 -1.49 -37.43
C VAL A 777 -2.55 -2.11 -37.47
N PRO A 778 -2.40 -3.37 -37.92
CA PRO A 778 -1.14 -4.09 -37.90
C PRO A 778 -0.19 -3.57 -38.98
N VAL A 779 1.10 -3.56 -38.67
CA VAL A 779 2.16 -3.29 -39.63
C VAL A 779 2.42 -4.57 -40.43
N ILE A 780 2.24 -4.50 -41.75
CA ILE A 780 2.48 -5.63 -42.66
C ILE A 780 3.91 -5.58 -43.24
N TYR A 781 4.51 -4.40 -43.27
CA TYR A 781 5.85 -4.14 -43.79
C TYR A 781 6.43 -2.83 -43.21
N GLU A 782 7.71 -2.85 -42.83
CA GLU A 782 8.51 -1.69 -42.44
C GLU A 782 9.87 -1.78 -43.17
N GLY A 783 10.25 -0.75 -43.93
CA GLY A 783 11.45 -0.79 -44.77
C GLY A 783 11.46 0.27 -45.87
N LYS A 784 12.30 0.07 -46.89
CA LYS A 784 12.34 0.92 -48.09
C LYS A 784 11.04 0.79 -48.88
N MET A 785 10.67 1.81 -49.68
CA MET A 785 9.47 1.76 -50.51
C MET A 785 9.48 0.51 -51.43
N PRO A 786 8.52 -0.42 -51.30
CA PRO A 786 8.46 -1.62 -52.14
C PRO A 786 8.16 -1.27 -53.60
N LEU A 787 8.57 -2.15 -54.52
CA LEU A 787 8.21 -2.04 -55.93
C LEU A 787 6.71 -2.32 -56.13
N ASP A 788 6.13 -1.83 -57.23
CA ASP A 788 4.71 -2.03 -57.55
C ASP A 788 4.29 -3.50 -57.52
N THR A 789 5.15 -4.39 -58.02
CA THR A 789 4.94 -5.85 -58.00
C THR A 789 4.88 -6.41 -56.57
N GLU A 790 5.69 -5.86 -55.65
CA GLU A 790 5.70 -6.28 -54.25
C GLU A 790 4.45 -5.78 -53.52
N LEU A 791 4.01 -4.54 -53.78
CA LEU A 791 2.76 -4.00 -53.26
C LEU A 791 1.54 -4.81 -53.73
N CYS A 792 1.49 -5.18 -55.01
CA CYS A 792 0.45 -6.07 -55.54
C CYS A 792 0.46 -7.43 -54.85
N ASN A 793 1.64 -8.05 -54.68
CA ASN A 793 1.76 -9.33 -53.98
C ASN A 793 1.33 -9.24 -52.51
N MET A 794 1.59 -8.12 -51.83
CA MET A 794 1.12 -7.91 -50.46
C MET A 794 -0.40 -7.93 -50.37
N THR A 795 -1.13 -7.34 -51.33
CA THR A 795 -2.61 -7.38 -51.33
C THR A 795 -3.19 -8.79 -51.50
N GLN A 796 -2.42 -9.73 -52.03
CA GLN A 796 -2.84 -11.13 -52.19
C GLN A 796 -2.59 -11.98 -50.94
N ARG A 797 -1.94 -11.44 -49.91
CA ARG A 797 -1.68 -12.16 -48.66
C ARG A 797 -2.97 -12.38 -47.86
N PRO A 798 -3.07 -13.47 -47.07
CA PRO A 798 -4.20 -13.68 -46.16
C PRO A 798 -4.35 -12.54 -45.15
N SER A 799 -5.59 -12.11 -44.90
CA SER A 799 -5.91 -11.10 -43.90
C SER A 799 -5.86 -11.68 -42.48
N GLN A 800 -5.39 -10.89 -41.53
CA GLN A 800 -5.47 -11.22 -40.11
C GLN A 800 -6.91 -11.18 -39.59
N TYR A 801 -7.78 -10.38 -40.22
CA TYR A 801 -9.12 -10.07 -39.71
C TYR A 801 -10.27 -10.88 -40.34
N TYR A 802 -10.01 -11.68 -41.37
CA TYR A 802 -11.00 -12.58 -41.98
C TYR A 802 -10.36 -13.68 -42.84
N ASP A 803 -11.14 -14.67 -43.28
CA ASP A 803 -10.67 -15.89 -43.96
C ASP A 803 -10.35 -15.73 -45.46
N GLY A 804 -9.97 -14.53 -45.89
CA GLY A 804 -9.61 -14.23 -47.27
C GLY A 804 -8.44 -13.26 -47.42
N PRO A 805 -7.99 -13.01 -48.67
CA PRO A 805 -6.88 -12.09 -48.99
C PRO A 805 -7.15 -10.62 -48.58
N LEU A 806 -6.12 -9.83 -48.30
CA LEU A 806 -6.28 -8.42 -47.91
C LEU A 806 -7.15 -7.62 -48.91
N GLU A 807 -8.03 -6.76 -48.40
CA GLU A 807 -8.85 -5.83 -49.22
C GLU A 807 -7.94 -4.88 -50.01
N GLY A 808 -6.97 -4.34 -49.27
CA GLY A 808 -5.96 -3.44 -49.74
C GLY A 808 -4.95 -3.17 -48.63
N ILE A 809 -3.91 -2.44 -48.98
CA ILE A 809 -2.87 -1.99 -48.06
C ILE A 809 -2.84 -0.47 -48.02
N TYR A 810 -2.65 0.06 -46.83
CA TYR A 810 -2.45 1.48 -46.59
C TYR A 810 -0.96 1.75 -46.39
N VAL A 811 -0.42 2.69 -47.16
CA VAL A 811 1.02 2.97 -47.21
C VAL A 811 1.26 4.35 -46.60
N LYS A 812 2.20 4.43 -45.64
CA LYS A 812 2.70 5.69 -45.05
C LYS A 812 4.18 5.85 -45.35
N ILE A 813 4.58 7.07 -45.68
CA ILE A 813 5.99 7.48 -45.75
C ILE A 813 6.26 8.38 -44.55
N GLU A 814 7.27 8.03 -43.75
CA GLU A 814 7.57 8.69 -42.48
C GLU A 814 8.99 9.28 -42.47
N GLU A 815 9.12 10.47 -41.88
CA GLU A 815 10.40 11.15 -41.63
C GLU A 815 10.39 11.76 -40.22
N GLY A 816 11.42 11.50 -39.42
CA GLY A 816 11.53 12.10 -38.08
C GLY A 816 10.33 11.80 -37.15
N ASN A 817 9.75 10.60 -37.24
CA ASN A 817 8.55 10.17 -36.49
C ASN A 817 7.25 10.93 -36.86
N ARG A 818 7.17 11.47 -38.09
CA ARG A 818 5.98 12.11 -38.67
C ARG A 818 5.64 11.52 -40.02
N VAL A 819 4.36 11.50 -40.38
CA VAL A 819 3.91 11.05 -41.71
C VAL A 819 3.96 12.22 -42.69
N ILE A 820 4.71 12.06 -43.79
CA ILE A 820 4.86 13.07 -44.85
C ILE A 820 4.03 12.78 -46.10
N ALA A 821 3.74 11.50 -46.38
CA ALA A 821 2.91 11.09 -47.51
C ALA A 821 2.15 9.79 -47.22
N ARG A 822 1.03 9.61 -47.92
CA ARG A 822 0.11 8.47 -47.75
C ARG A 822 -0.45 8.00 -49.07
N GLY A 823 -0.69 6.70 -49.19
CA GLY A 823 -1.34 6.08 -50.32
C GLY A 823 -2.13 4.84 -49.91
N LYS A 824 -2.90 4.29 -50.84
CA LYS A 824 -3.53 2.98 -50.67
C LYS A 824 -3.44 2.18 -51.97
N VAL A 825 -3.27 0.88 -51.85
CA VAL A 825 -3.33 -0.08 -52.96
C VAL A 825 -4.46 -1.04 -52.64
N VAL A 826 -5.48 -1.08 -53.49
CA VAL A 826 -6.68 -1.90 -53.30
C VAL A 826 -6.78 -2.85 -54.49
N ARG A 827 -7.27 -4.07 -54.28
CA ARG A 827 -7.34 -5.06 -55.36
C ARG A 827 -8.35 -4.66 -56.44
N GLY A 828 -8.08 -5.07 -57.68
CA GLY A 828 -8.91 -4.71 -58.84
C GLY A 828 -10.26 -5.43 -58.92
N ASP A 829 -10.39 -6.60 -58.26
CA ASP A 829 -11.65 -7.34 -58.13
C ASP A 829 -12.51 -6.84 -56.95
N PHE A 830 -12.07 -5.76 -56.29
CA PHE A 830 -12.85 -5.06 -55.28
C PHE A 830 -13.95 -4.22 -55.95
N ILE A 831 -15.21 -4.55 -55.69
CA ILE A 831 -16.37 -3.82 -56.19
C ILE A 831 -16.35 -2.40 -55.59
N SER A 832 -15.96 -1.40 -56.39
CA SER A 832 -16.24 0.03 -56.14
C SER A 832 -17.68 0.36 -56.52
N GLY A 833 -18.63 -0.48 -56.10
CA GLY A 833 -20.02 -0.41 -56.52
C GLY A 833 -20.69 0.82 -55.96
N ASN A 834 -21.15 1.70 -56.85
CA ASN A 834 -22.02 2.85 -56.55
C ASN A 834 -23.43 2.45 -56.07
N GLU A 835 -23.67 1.19 -55.72
CA GLU A 835 -24.89 0.78 -55.01
C GLU A 835 -24.72 1.11 -53.52
N HIS A 836 -25.19 2.31 -53.15
CA HIS A 836 -25.16 2.80 -51.77
C HIS A 836 -25.63 1.71 -50.78
N TRP A 837 -24.75 1.39 -49.83
CA TRP A 837 -24.93 0.43 -48.74
C TRP A 837 -26.14 0.74 -47.85
N GLY A 838 -26.76 1.92 -48.04
CA GLY A 838 -28.02 2.32 -47.41
C GLY A 838 -29.28 1.61 -47.95
N LYS A 839 -29.19 0.77 -48.99
CA LYS A 839 -30.34 0.01 -49.53
C LYS A 839 -30.34 -1.49 -49.19
N ALA A 840 -29.21 -2.05 -48.74
CA ALA A 840 -29.13 -3.43 -48.28
C ALA A 840 -29.38 -3.53 -46.77
N PRO A 841 -30.03 -4.60 -46.26
CA PRO A 841 -30.17 -4.81 -44.83
C PRO A 841 -28.79 -4.87 -44.16
N LEU A 842 -28.63 -4.13 -43.05
CA LEU A 842 -27.36 -4.03 -42.31
C LEU A 842 -26.88 -5.42 -41.87
N GLN A 843 -25.77 -5.88 -42.44
CA GLN A 843 -25.07 -7.08 -41.97
C GLN A 843 -24.00 -6.67 -40.95
N LEU A 844 -24.06 -7.25 -39.75
CA LEU A 844 -23.09 -6.98 -38.69
C LEU A 844 -21.88 -7.89 -38.84
N ASN A 845 -20.67 -7.34 -38.67
CA ASN A 845 -19.50 -8.17 -38.47
C ASN A 845 -19.61 -8.88 -37.12
N THR A 846 -19.24 -10.15 -37.08
CA THR A 846 -19.26 -10.96 -35.86
C THR A 846 -18.06 -10.61 -34.99
N HIS A 847 -18.33 -10.05 -33.81
CA HIS A 847 -17.34 -9.94 -32.73
C HIS A 847 -17.29 -11.29 -32.02
N PHE A 848 -16.19 -12.03 -32.13
CA PHE A 848 -15.98 -13.20 -31.28
C PHE A 848 -15.82 -12.71 -29.84
N GLN A 849 -16.63 -13.18 -28.90
CA GLN A 849 -16.46 -12.86 -27.47
C GLN A 849 -15.05 -13.26 -27.05
N TRP A 850 -14.19 -12.27 -26.78
CA TRP A 850 -12.84 -12.55 -26.34
C TRP A 850 -12.84 -12.82 -24.84
N ASN A 851 -12.66 -14.10 -24.53
CA ASN A 851 -12.42 -14.66 -23.22
C ASN A 851 -11.08 -14.11 -22.70
N ARG A 852 -11.04 -13.58 -21.47
CA ARG A 852 -9.98 -12.74 -20.87
C ARG A 852 -8.62 -13.43 -20.63
N LYS A 853 -8.25 -14.49 -21.37
CA LYS A 853 -7.06 -15.32 -21.11
C LYS A 853 -6.25 -15.81 -22.32
N ALA A 854 -6.55 -15.44 -23.57
CA ALA A 854 -6.05 -16.20 -24.74
C ALA A 854 -5.08 -15.49 -25.71
N LEU A 855 -4.28 -14.50 -25.29
CA LEU A 855 -3.23 -13.89 -26.14
C LEU A 855 -1.80 -14.12 -25.65
N LEU A 856 -1.60 -15.08 -24.75
CA LEU A 856 -0.28 -15.67 -24.49
C LEU A 856 -0.47 -17.19 -24.37
N GLN A 857 -0.11 -17.94 -25.44
CA GLN A 857 0.19 -19.39 -25.55
C GLN A 857 -0.65 -20.24 -26.57
N PRO A 858 -0.03 -21.26 -27.24
CA PRO A 858 -0.57 -22.02 -28.39
C PRO A 858 -1.48 -23.22 -28.00
N PRO A 859 -2.19 -23.90 -28.95
CA PRO A 859 -3.42 -24.65 -28.66
C PRO A 859 -3.23 -26.16 -28.45
N ASN A 860 -4.07 -26.78 -27.58
CA ASN A 860 -4.76 -28.06 -27.88
C ASN A 860 -5.81 -28.50 -26.81
N HIS A 861 -7.01 -28.85 -27.31
CA HIS A 861 -8.07 -29.83 -26.92
C HIS A 861 -8.13 -30.40 -25.47
N SER A 862 -9.28 -30.62 -24.78
CA SER A 862 -10.63 -31.07 -25.19
C SER A 862 -11.71 -30.94 -24.08
N LEU A 863 -12.90 -30.44 -24.45
CA LEU A 863 -14.32 -30.81 -24.11
C LEU A 863 -14.73 -31.42 -22.75
N LEU A 864 -15.65 -30.76 -22.00
CA LEU A 864 -17.10 -31.10 -21.79
C LEU A 864 -17.74 -30.28 -20.61
N PRO A 865 -19.09 -30.15 -20.53
CA PRO A 865 -19.78 -28.92 -20.12
C PRO A 865 -20.41 -28.88 -18.71
N HIS A 866 -20.76 -27.66 -18.32
CA HIS A 866 -21.47 -27.22 -17.11
C HIS A 866 -22.82 -27.88 -16.87
N ASP A 867 -23.15 -28.07 -15.58
CA ASP A 867 -24.52 -28.25 -15.09
C ASP A 867 -24.87 -27.09 -14.12
N HIS A 868 -26.02 -26.47 -14.37
CA HIS A 868 -26.53 -25.31 -13.65
C HIS A 868 -27.29 -25.75 -12.39
N ARG A 869 -26.88 -25.29 -11.21
CA ARG A 869 -27.75 -25.22 -10.03
C ARG A 869 -27.62 -23.88 -9.32
N THR A 870 -28.72 -23.14 -9.40
CA THR A 870 -29.13 -22.02 -8.55
C THR A 870 -28.88 -22.32 -7.08
N PHE A 871 -28.17 -21.42 -6.39
CA PHE A 871 -28.15 -21.39 -4.92
C PHE A 871 -28.44 -19.97 -4.41
N SER A 872 -29.43 -19.93 -3.53
CA SER A 872 -29.94 -18.78 -2.81
C SER A 872 -28.84 -17.98 -2.12
N VAL A 873 -29.05 -16.66 -2.10
CA VAL A 873 -28.35 -15.69 -1.26
C VAL A 873 -28.51 -16.10 0.20
N HIS A 874 -27.49 -16.73 0.79
CA HIS A 874 -27.29 -16.72 2.23
C HIS A 874 -26.44 -15.49 2.55
N LEU A 875 -27.02 -14.57 3.33
CA LEU A 875 -26.25 -13.58 4.07
C LEU A 875 -25.18 -14.34 4.88
N VAL A 876 -23.92 -14.19 4.49
CA VAL A 876 -22.79 -14.56 5.34
C VAL A 876 -22.80 -13.54 6.47
N ALA A 877 -23.25 -13.97 7.66
CA ALA A 877 -22.99 -13.24 8.88
C ALA A 877 -21.47 -13.08 9.00
N MET A 878 -21.00 -11.84 9.05
CA MET A 878 -19.60 -11.54 9.38
C MET A 878 -19.28 -12.19 10.71
N ALA A 879 -18.29 -13.09 10.74
CA ALA A 879 -17.77 -13.61 12.00
C ALA A 879 -17.22 -12.43 12.81
N ALA A 880 -17.89 -12.10 13.92
CA ALA A 880 -17.44 -11.04 14.82
C ALA A 880 -16.03 -11.36 15.33
N HIS A 881 -15.14 -10.37 15.30
CA HIS A 881 -13.81 -10.48 15.90
C HIS A 881 -13.96 -10.72 17.42
N THR A 882 -13.43 -11.83 17.93
CA THR A 882 -13.49 -12.16 19.37
C THR A 882 -12.15 -11.91 20.05
N TYR A 883 -12.13 -11.16 21.15
CA TYR A 883 -10.93 -10.89 21.96
C TYR A 883 -10.90 -11.81 23.18
N PRO A 884 -9.78 -12.50 23.49
CA PRO A 884 -9.70 -13.33 24.69
C PRO A 884 -9.72 -12.54 26.01
N LEU A 885 -9.26 -11.28 26.04
CA LEU A 885 -9.26 -10.41 27.22
C LEU A 885 -10.11 -9.15 27.00
N PHE A 886 -11.04 -8.91 27.93
CA PHE A 886 -11.89 -7.71 27.97
C PHE A 886 -11.62 -6.91 29.24
N CYS A 887 -11.16 -5.68 29.10
CA CYS A 887 -10.87 -4.78 30.21
C CYS A 887 -11.91 -3.67 30.30
N MET A 888 -12.26 -3.21 31.50
CA MET A 888 -13.19 -2.09 31.70
C MET A 888 -12.72 -1.16 32.82
N GLY A 889 -12.82 0.15 32.60
CA GLY A 889 -12.48 1.15 33.61
C GLY A 889 -12.66 2.59 33.14
N ASN A 890 -11.94 3.51 33.79
CA ASN A 890 -11.98 4.93 33.53
C ASN A 890 -10.86 5.35 32.55
N PRO A 891 -11.18 5.70 31.29
CA PRO A 891 -10.21 6.28 30.36
C PRO A 891 -9.87 7.71 30.80
N LEU A 892 -8.62 7.94 31.20
CA LEU A 892 -8.15 9.23 31.73
C LEU A 892 -6.87 9.66 31.02
N LEU A 893 -6.71 10.96 30.76
CA LEU A 893 -5.45 11.52 30.26
C LEU A 893 -4.70 12.22 31.39
N ASP A 894 -3.45 11.81 31.63
CA ASP A 894 -2.57 12.41 32.62
C ASP A 894 -1.94 13.69 32.04
N MET A 895 -2.09 14.79 32.76
CA MET A 895 -1.58 16.12 32.45
C MET A 895 -0.45 16.43 33.42
N GLN A 896 0.78 16.05 33.04
CA GLN A 896 1.94 16.14 33.92
C GLN A 896 2.63 17.50 33.82
N VAL A 897 2.95 18.07 34.98
CA VAL A 897 3.75 19.30 35.10
C VAL A 897 4.84 19.11 36.15
N TYR A 898 6.03 19.60 35.83
CA TYR A 898 7.20 19.56 36.71
C TYR A 898 7.40 20.91 37.42
N ASN A 899 8.01 20.88 38.61
CA ASN A 899 8.25 22.05 39.46
C ASN A 899 6.94 22.76 39.86
N GLY A 900 5.98 21.97 40.33
CA GLY A 900 4.62 22.41 40.64
C GLY A 900 4.37 22.82 42.09
N GLU A 901 5.39 23.22 42.86
CA GLU A 901 5.28 23.56 44.29
C GLU A 901 4.24 24.67 44.55
N GLU A 902 4.14 25.64 43.63
CA GLU A 902 3.14 26.70 43.68
C GLU A 902 1.71 26.17 43.50
N LEU A 903 1.53 25.15 42.64
CA LEU A 903 0.22 24.51 42.41
C LEU A 903 -0.23 23.73 43.63
N LEU A 904 0.70 23.03 44.32
CA LEU A 904 0.37 22.32 45.55
C LEU A 904 -0.17 23.27 46.62
N THR A 905 0.52 24.40 46.82
CA THR A 905 0.11 25.42 47.78
C THR A 905 -1.22 26.06 47.39
N LYS A 906 -1.38 26.41 46.10
CA LYS A 906 -2.56 27.13 45.60
C LYS A 906 -3.85 26.31 45.70
N TYR A 907 -3.77 25.01 45.39
CA TYR A 907 -4.93 24.12 45.35
C TYR A 907 -5.10 23.29 46.63
N ASP A 908 -4.34 23.57 47.69
CA ASP A 908 -4.40 22.84 48.97
C ASP A 908 -4.15 21.32 48.79
N LEU A 909 -3.12 21.00 48.01
CA LEU A 909 -2.75 19.63 47.67
C LEU A 909 -1.51 19.19 48.44
N LYS A 910 -1.46 17.91 48.82
CA LYS A 910 -0.30 17.30 49.46
C LYS A 910 0.60 16.64 48.41
N ALA A 911 1.91 16.77 48.58
CA ALA A 911 2.86 16.00 47.79
C ALA A 911 2.69 14.49 48.08
N ASN A 912 2.87 13.66 47.05
CA ASN A 912 2.75 12.20 47.14
C ASN A 912 1.35 11.70 47.55
N ASP A 913 0.30 12.29 46.97
CA ASP A 913 -1.10 12.03 47.29
C ASP A 913 -1.93 11.82 46.02
N ALA A 914 -3.10 11.18 46.12
CA ALA A 914 -4.02 10.95 45.02
C ALA A 914 -5.47 11.22 45.46
N ILE A 915 -6.12 12.19 44.82
CA ILE A 915 -7.47 12.65 45.18
C ILE A 915 -8.38 12.75 43.96
N LEU A 916 -9.70 12.73 44.19
CA LEU A 916 -10.69 13.17 43.22
C LEU A 916 -10.84 14.70 43.30
N ALA A 917 -10.96 15.35 42.16
CA ALA A 917 -11.11 16.80 42.07
C ALA A 917 -12.47 17.25 42.64
N GLU A 918 -12.40 18.21 43.57
CA GLU A 918 -13.56 18.97 44.06
C GLU A 918 -13.75 20.24 43.20
N GLU A 919 -14.84 20.98 43.43
CA GLU A 919 -15.10 22.24 42.71
C GLU A 919 -13.92 23.23 42.80
N LYS A 920 -13.26 23.32 43.96
CA LYS A 920 -12.07 24.16 44.16
C LYS A 920 -10.88 23.76 43.28
N HIS A 921 -10.80 22.50 42.85
CA HIS A 921 -9.73 21.99 42.00
C HIS A 921 -10.04 22.16 40.50
N ALA A 922 -11.29 22.41 40.10
CA ALA A 922 -11.69 22.48 38.69
C ALA A 922 -10.83 23.43 37.81
N PRO A 923 -10.39 24.62 38.28
CA PRO A 923 -9.55 25.52 37.49
C PRO A 923 -8.15 24.98 37.18
N ILE A 924 -7.66 23.97 37.91
CA ILE A 924 -6.28 23.45 37.75
C ILE A 924 -6.03 23.01 36.32
N TYR A 925 -6.98 22.30 35.70
CA TYR A 925 -6.80 21.71 34.36
C TYR A 925 -6.64 22.77 33.28
N GLU A 926 -7.35 23.90 33.37
CA GLU A 926 -7.22 25.00 32.40
C GLU A 926 -5.95 25.81 32.67
N GLU A 927 -5.58 26.00 33.94
CA GLU A 927 -4.35 26.69 34.32
C GLU A 927 -3.10 25.94 33.87
N LEU A 928 -3.09 24.60 33.98
CA LEU A 928 -1.98 23.77 33.49
C LEU A 928 -1.72 24.05 32.00
N VAL A 929 -2.77 24.04 31.17
CA VAL A 929 -2.67 24.24 29.71
C VAL A 929 -2.21 25.65 29.36
N GLN A 930 -2.65 26.66 30.11
CA GLN A 930 -2.36 28.07 29.80
C GLN A 930 -0.98 28.52 30.27
N LYS A 931 -0.51 28.04 31.43
CA LYS A 931 0.68 28.58 32.09
C LYS A 931 1.88 27.65 32.14
N TYR A 932 1.68 26.34 32.00
CA TYR A 932 2.74 25.35 32.15
C TYR A 932 2.97 24.59 30.86
N LYS A 933 4.19 24.04 30.72
CA LYS A 933 4.50 23.07 29.67
C LYS A 933 3.96 21.71 30.13
N VAL A 934 2.76 21.36 29.67
CA VAL A 934 2.11 20.09 30.03
C VAL A 934 2.66 18.94 29.18
N THR A 935 2.99 17.82 29.85
CA THR A 935 3.26 16.55 29.19
C THR A 935 2.02 15.67 29.31
N TYR A 936 1.43 15.30 28.17
CA TYR A 936 0.25 14.44 28.13
C TYR A 936 0.66 12.97 28.04
N VAL A 937 0.12 12.15 28.94
CA VAL A 937 0.36 10.71 28.94
C VAL A 937 -1.00 10.01 29.04
N ALA A 938 -1.24 9.02 28.18
CA ALA A 938 -2.43 8.19 28.31
C ALA A 938 -2.39 7.44 29.64
N GLY A 939 -3.48 7.53 30.41
CA GLY A 939 -3.62 6.95 31.74
C GLY A 939 -4.92 6.14 31.87
N GLY A 940 -5.41 6.03 33.11
CA GLY A 940 -6.50 5.12 33.50
C GLY A 940 -5.98 3.73 33.83
N ALA A 941 -6.19 3.27 35.06
CA ALA A 941 -5.49 2.08 35.58
C ALA A 941 -5.82 0.80 34.79
N ALA A 942 -7.09 0.58 34.46
CA ALA A 942 -7.53 -0.54 33.64
C ALA A 942 -7.09 -0.42 32.18
N GLN A 943 -7.00 0.80 31.65
CA GLN A 943 -6.50 1.02 30.29
C GLN A 943 -4.98 0.78 30.22
N ASN A 944 -4.23 1.20 31.24
CA ASN A 944 -2.80 0.92 31.40
C ASN A 944 -2.55 -0.59 31.46
N ALA A 945 -3.30 -1.31 32.29
CA ALA A 945 -3.20 -2.77 32.38
C ALA A 945 -3.59 -3.46 31.05
N ALA A 946 -4.63 -2.97 30.36
CA ALA A 946 -5.03 -3.50 29.06
C ALA A 946 -3.94 -3.31 27.99
N ARG A 947 -3.30 -2.13 27.96
CA ARG A 947 -2.16 -1.88 27.08
C ARG A 947 -0.95 -2.75 27.45
N GLY A 948 -0.67 -2.94 28.74
CA GLY A 948 0.35 -3.87 29.22
C GLY A 948 0.08 -5.32 28.80
N ALA A 949 -1.16 -5.78 28.88
CA ALA A 949 -1.55 -7.11 28.39
C ALA A 949 -1.41 -7.22 26.86
N ALA A 950 -1.78 -6.17 26.12
CA ALA A 950 -1.59 -6.11 24.66
C ALA A 950 -0.11 -6.08 24.26
N TYR A 951 0.78 -5.59 25.14
CA TYR A 951 2.22 -5.67 24.95
C TYR A 951 2.69 -7.14 24.94
N VAL A 952 2.19 -7.97 25.86
CA VAL A 952 2.52 -9.40 25.98
C VAL A 952 1.84 -10.25 24.89
N LEU A 953 0.58 -9.94 24.57
CA LEU A 953 -0.25 -10.77 23.70
C LEU A 953 -0.04 -10.48 22.20
N PRO A 954 -0.43 -11.42 21.31
CA PRO A 954 -0.55 -11.15 19.89
C PRO A 954 -1.51 -9.98 19.59
N PRO A 955 -1.36 -9.28 18.45
CA PRO A 955 -2.30 -8.23 18.04
C PRO A 955 -3.76 -8.72 18.05
N LYS A 956 -4.69 -7.81 18.33
CA LYS A 956 -6.14 -8.09 18.43
C LYS A 956 -6.52 -9.14 19.49
N SER A 957 -5.79 -9.15 20.61
CA SER A 957 -6.10 -10.05 21.75
C SER A 957 -6.79 -9.35 22.92
N VAL A 958 -6.76 -8.03 22.99
CA VAL A 958 -7.27 -7.25 24.13
C VAL A 958 -8.20 -6.17 23.62
N VAL A 959 -9.36 -6.03 24.27
CA VAL A 959 -10.26 -4.91 24.06
C VAL A 959 -10.56 -4.20 25.37
N TYR A 960 -10.67 -2.87 25.33
CA TYR A 960 -10.96 -2.03 26.48
C TYR A 960 -12.26 -1.24 26.32
N ALA A 961 -13.13 -1.28 27.32
CA ALA A 961 -14.35 -0.49 27.39
C ALA A 961 -14.27 0.59 28.47
N GLY A 962 -14.77 1.78 28.14
CA GLY A 962 -14.77 2.95 29.03
C GLY A 962 -15.59 4.07 28.42
N CYS A 963 -15.79 5.19 29.12
CA CYS A 963 -16.60 6.31 28.64
C CYS A 963 -15.75 7.58 28.46
N VAL A 964 -15.79 8.18 27.27
CA VAL A 964 -15.03 9.38 26.89
C VAL A 964 -15.95 10.47 26.35
N GLY A 965 -15.44 11.70 26.32
CA GLY A 965 -16.06 12.81 25.60
C GLY A 965 -15.79 12.74 24.09
N ASP A 966 -16.32 13.71 23.35
CA ASP A 966 -16.00 13.93 21.94
C ASP A 966 -14.95 15.05 21.78
N ASP A 967 -13.84 14.94 22.51
CA ASP A 967 -12.79 15.95 22.60
C ASP A 967 -11.38 15.43 22.26
N GLU A 968 -10.40 16.34 22.22
CA GLU A 968 -9.02 16.03 21.84
C GLU A 968 -8.33 15.05 22.82
N LEU A 969 -8.75 15.00 24.08
CA LEU A 969 -8.20 14.06 25.05
C LEU A 969 -8.63 12.63 24.71
N ALA A 970 -9.88 12.42 24.27
CA ALA A 970 -10.34 11.12 23.79
C ALA A 970 -9.51 10.62 22.59
N GLU A 971 -9.19 11.51 21.65
CA GLU A 971 -8.37 11.16 20.48
C GLU A 971 -6.93 10.80 20.86
N GLN A 972 -6.35 11.47 21.86
CA GLN A 972 -5.02 11.10 22.40
C GLN A 972 -5.03 9.72 23.05
N LEU A 973 -6.10 9.37 23.78
CA LEU A 973 -6.26 8.03 24.36
C LEU A 973 -6.39 6.95 23.28
N LYS A 974 -7.17 7.20 22.22
CA LYS A 974 -7.28 6.28 21.07
C LYS A 974 -5.95 6.08 20.36
N ALA A 975 -5.18 7.16 20.16
CA ALA A 975 -3.86 7.09 19.53
C ALA A 975 -2.87 6.25 20.37
N ALA A 976 -2.86 6.43 21.70
CA ALA A 976 -2.02 5.64 22.59
C ALA A 976 -2.40 4.15 22.60
N ASN A 977 -3.70 3.83 22.59
CA ASN A 977 -4.17 2.45 22.49
C ASN A 977 -3.73 1.80 21.18
N ALA A 978 -3.93 2.48 20.05
CA ALA A 978 -3.53 1.98 18.73
C ALA A 978 -2.01 1.72 18.65
N ARG A 979 -1.19 2.62 19.23
CA ARG A 979 0.27 2.45 19.31
C ARG A 979 0.67 1.18 20.06
N GLU A 980 -0.07 0.81 21.11
CA GLU A 980 0.25 -0.31 21.98
C GLU A 980 -0.52 -1.59 21.61
N GLY A 981 -1.29 -1.56 20.53
CA GLY A 981 -2.03 -2.71 20.00
C GLY A 981 -3.29 -3.08 20.80
N LEU A 982 -3.84 -2.12 21.55
CA LEU A 982 -5.09 -2.24 22.29
C LEU A 982 -6.25 -1.73 21.44
N ASP A 983 -7.30 -2.54 21.27
CA ASP A 983 -8.56 -2.08 20.67
C ASP A 983 -9.47 -1.48 21.76
N GLN A 984 -10.26 -0.47 21.40
CA GLN A 984 -11.19 0.19 22.31
C GLN A 984 -12.64 0.12 21.84
N ALA A 985 -13.54 -0.05 22.80
CA ALA A 985 -14.99 -0.02 22.64
C ALA A 985 -15.60 1.08 23.52
N TYR A 986 -15.19 2.33 23.26
CA TYR A 986 -15.61 3.47 24.07
C TYR A 986 -17.09 3.82 23.90
N LEU A 987 -17.75 4.13 25.02
CA LEU A 987 -18.97 4.92 25.03
C LEU A 987 -18.58 6.39 24.85
N VAL A 988 -19.08 7.05 23.80
CA VAL A 988 -18.79 8.47 23.54
C VAL A 988 -19.98 9.32 23.97
N LYS A 989 -19.79 10.19 24.96
CA LYS A 989 -20.80 11.15 25.43
C LYS A 989 -20.57 12.51 24.76
N LYS A 990 -21.41 12.80 23.75
CA LYS A 990 -21.31 14.06 22.99
C LYS A 990 -21.52 15.29 23.88
N GLY A 991 -20.65 16.29 23.73
CA GLY A 991 -20.68 17.53 24.49
C GLY A 991 -20.04 17.45 25.88
N GLU A 992 -19.57 16.27 26.29
CA GLU A 992 -18.86 16.07 27.55
C GLU A 992 -17.36 16.10 27.35
N LYS A 993 -16.62 16.51 28.39
CA LYS A 993 -15.15 16.44 28.38
C LYS A 993 -14.69 15.06 28.84
N THR A 994 -13.68 14.50 28.21
CA THR A 994 -12.99 13.28 28.67
C THR A 994 -12.31 13.52 30.01
N GLY A 995 -12.28 12.48 30.83
CA GLY A 995 -11.64 12.51 32.14
C GLY A 995 -10.13 12.79 32.04
N ALA A 996 -9.61 13.47 33.06
CA ALA A 996 -8.22 13.90 33.09
C ALA A 996 -7.65 13.78 34.50
N CYS A 997 -6.34 13.58 34.62
CA CYS A 997 -5.63 13.60 35.88
C CYS A 997 -4.54 14.67 35.83
N ALA A 998 -4.63 15.71 36.66
CA ALA A 998 -3.55 16.67 36.82
C ALA A 998 -2.47 16.03 37.69
N VAL A 999 -1.28 15.84 37.13
CA VAL A 999 -0.15 15.20 37.81
C VAL A 999 0.89 16.28 38.11
N VAL A 1000 0.90 16.73 39.36
CA VAL A 1000 1.81 17.78 39.84
C VAL A 1000 3.06 17.12 40.41
N ILE A 1001 4.20 17.31 39.74
CA ILE A 1001 5.48 16.67 40.09
C ILE A 1001 6.39 17.68 40.80
N THR A 1002 6.83 17.34 42.02
CA THR A 1002 7.74 18.13 42.86
C THR A 1002 8.88 17.23 43.36
N GLY A 1003 10.06 17.35 42.76
CA GLY A 1003 11.16 16.40 42.97
C GLY A 1003 10.77 14.98 42.54
N HIS A 1004 10.83 14.02 43.46
CA HIS A 1004 10.41 12.62 43.24
C HIS A 1004 8.95 12.34 43.62
N HIS A 1005 8.24 13.31 44.19
CA HIS A 1005 6.85 13.15 44.64
C HIS A 1005 5.85 13.60 43.57
N ARG A 1006 4.69 12.94 43.57
CA ARG A 1006 3.59 13.20 42.63
C ARG A 1006 2.28 13.41 43.38
N CYS A 1007 1.58 14.49 43.06
CA CYS A 1007 0.20 14.65 43.48
C CYS A 1007 -0.72 14.42 42.27
N LEU A 1008 -1.64 13.46 42.38
CA LEU A 1008 -2.60 13.12 41.34
C LEU A 1008 -3.97 13.71 41.71
N VAL A 1009 -4.47 14.63 40.89
CA VAL A 1009 -5.79 15.24 41.06
C VAL A 1009 -6.66 14.82 39.88
N THR A 1010 -7.60 13.92 40.12
CA THR A 1010 -8.36 13.24 39.06
C THR A 1010 -9.76 13.80 38.91
N THR A 1011 -10.17 14.14 37.68
CA THR A 1011 -11.56 14.47 37.34
C THR A 1011 -12.07 13.44 36.33
N LEU A 1012 -13.10 12.69 36.70
CA LEU A 1012 -13.60 11.59 35.88
C LEU A 1012 -14.44 12.07 34.68
N ARG A 1013 -15.20 13.16 34.84
CA ARG A 1013 -16.00 13.79 33.77
C ARG A 1013 -16.83 12.75 32.98
N ALA A 1014 -16.61 12.61 31.67
CA ALA A 1014 -17.32 11.61 30.86
C ALA A 1014 -17.16 10.17 31.38
N ALA A 1015 -16.07 9.81 32.06
CA ALA A 1015 -15.86 8.45 32.57
C ALA A 1015 -16.95 8.04 33.59
N GLU A 1016 -17.43 8.97 34.43
CA GLU A 1016 -18.54 8.76 35.37
C GLU A 1016 -19.89 8.51 34.69
N LYS A 1017 -20.00 8.84 33.40
CA LYS A 1017 -21.22 8.73 32.60
C LYS A 1017 -21.29 7.40 31.83
N PHE A 1018 -20.51 6.40 32.25
CA PHE A 1018 -20.57 5.06 31.68
C PHE A 1018 -21.93 4.41 31.98
N GLU A 1019 -22.67 4.04 30.94
CA GLU A 1019 -23.99 3.42 31.08
C GLU A 1019 -23.92 1.91 30.87
N LYS A 1020 -24.59 1.17 31.75
CA LYS A 1020 -24.73 -0.28 31.68
C LYS A 1020 -25.26 -0.78 30.33
N SER A 1021 -26.16 -0.02 29.70
CA SER A 1021 -26.72 -0.34 28.37
C SER A 1021 -25.66 -0.46 27.27
N HIS A 1022 -24.49 0.19 27.42
CA HIS A 1022 -23.38 0.06 26.48
C HIS A 1022 -22.87 -1.37 26.37
N LEU A 1023 -22.86 -2.12 27.47
CA LEU A 1023 -22.44 -3.54 27.50
C LEU A 1023 -23.38 -4.46 26.72
N SER A 1024 -24.63 -4.06 26.55
CA SER A 1024 -25.65 -4.78 25.77
C SER A 1024 -25.81 -4.21 24.35
N SER A 1025 -25.01 -3.24 23.95
CA SER A 1025 -25.05 -2.68 22.60
C SER A 1025 -24.65 -3.74 21.56
N PRO A 1026 -25.13 -3.64 20.31
CA PRO A 1026 -24.75 -4.56 19.24
C PRO A 1026 -23.24 -4.63 18.99
N GLU A 1027 -22.51 -3.57 19.34
CA GLU A 1027 -21.07 -3.44 19.16
C GLU A 1027 -20.29 -4.15 20.28
N VAL A 1028 -20.74 -4.04 21.53
CA VAL A 1028 -19.99 -4.53 22.72
C VAL A 1028 -20.44 -5.91 23.17
N ALA A 1029 -21.73 -6.25 23.04
CA ALA A 1029 -22.24 -7.53 23.50
C ALA A 1029 -21.49 -8.74 22.92
N PRO A 1030 -21.17 -8.79 21.60
CA PRO A 1030 -20.36 -9.88 21.05
C PRO A 1030 -18.95 -9.96 21.62
N LEU A 1031 -18.37 -8.84 22.05
CA LEU A 1031 -17.03 -8.77 22.64
C LEU A 1031 -17.03 -9.35 24.06
N VAL A 1032 -18.06 -9.03 24.85
CA VAL A 1032 -18.29 -9.61 26.17
C VAL A 1032 -18.53 -11.12 26.06
N ASP A 1033 -19.33 -11.54 25.07
CA ASP A 1033 -19.62 -12.95 24.83
C ASP A 1033 -18.39 -13.74 24.36
N GLY A 1034 -17.53 -13.13 23.55
CA GLY A 1034 -16.30 -13.74 23.05
C GLY A 1034 -15.15 -13.80 24.07
N ALA A 1035 -15.13 -12.90 25.06
CA ALA A 1035 -14.05 -12.82 26.05
C ALA A 1035 -14.00 -14.04 26.98
N ARG A 1036 -12.79 -14.43 27.38
CA ARG A 1036 -12.53 -15.54 28.32
C ARG A 1036 -12.08 -15.04 29.69
N VAL A 1037 -11.41 -13.89 29.71
CA VAL A 1037 -10.90 -13.22 30.90
C VAL A 1037 -11.40 -11.78 30.89
N PHE A 1038 -11.87 -11.31 32.05
CA PHE A 1038 -12.28 -9.94 32.29
C PHE A 1038 -11.39 -9.29 33.34
N TYR A 1039 -11.08 -8.01 33.16
CA TYR A 1039 -10.36 -7.23 34.16
C TYR A 1039 -11.04 -5.88 34.40
N VAL A 1040 -11.28 -5.55 35.67
CA VAL A 1040 -11.88 -4.28 36.08
C VAL A 1040 -11.04 -3.65 37.18
N GLU A 1041 -10.82 -2.33 37.11
CA GLU A 1041 -10.18 -1.56 38.17
C GLU A 1041 -11.16 -1.25 39.32
N GLY A 1042 -10.65 -1.14 40.54
CA GLY A 1042 -11.43 -0.76 41.72
C GLY A 1042 -11.96 0.67 41.64
N PHE A 1043 -11.24 1.58 40.96
CA PHE A 1043 -11.71 2.96 40.72
C PHE A 1043 -13.05 3.02 40.00
N PHE A 1044 -13.40 2.02 39.18
CA PHE A 1044 -14.66 1.99 38.47
C PHE A 1044 -15.85 1.74 39.42
N LEU A 1045 -15.63 1.20 40.62
CA LEU A 1045 -16.68 0.95 41.61
C LEU A 1045 -17.24 2.23 42.23
N THR A 1046 -16.58 3.38 42.05
CA THR A 1046 -17.04 4.66 42.59
C THR A 1046 -18.33 5.14 41.93
N HIS A 1047 -18.58 4.77 40.68
CA HIS A 1047 -19.78 5.15 39.90
C HIS A 1047 -20.39 3.98 39.10
N GLY A 1048 -19.58 3.03 38.65
CA GLY A 1048 -19.95 2.00 37.67
C GLY A 1048 -20.24 0.61 38.26
N THR A 1049 -20.56 0.52 39.56
CA THR A 1049 -20.75 -0.76 40.27
C THR A 1049 -21.77 -1.68 39.58
N GLU A 1050 -22.89 -1.15 39.06
CA GLU A 1050 -23.90 -1.96 38.38
C GLU A 1050 -23.39 -2.63 37.11
N SER A 1051 -22.60 -1.92 36.31
CA SER A 1051 -21.98 -2.41 35.08
C SER A 1051 -20.91 -3.46 35.39
N ALA A 1052 -20.08 -3.21 36.41
CA ALA A 1052 -19.07 -4.17 36.86
C ALA A 1052 -19.71 -5.47 37.38
N LEU A 1053 -20.80 -5.36 38.15
CA LEU A 1053 -21.56 -6.51 38.64
C LEU A 1053 -22.21 -7.31 37.51
N GLU A 1054 -22.68 -6.65 36.44
CA GLU A 1054 -23.24 -7.35 35.29
C GLU A 1054 -22.20 -8.28 34.63
N ILE A 1055 -21.01 -7.74 34.33
CA ILE A 1055 -19.92 -8.54 33.73
C ILE A 1055 -19.45 -9.62 34.70
N ALA A 1056 -19.32 -9.30 35.99
CA ALA A 1056 -18.89 -10.23 37.02
C ALA A 1056 -19.85 -11.43 37.16
N LYS A 1057 -21.17 -11.18 37.15
CA LYS A 1057 -22.18 -12.24 37.18
C LYS A 1057 -22.17 -13.08 35.90
N LYS A 1058 -22.21 -12.43 34.73
CA LYS A 1058 -22.17 -13.11 33.43
C LYS A 1058 -20.93 -13.99 33.27
N SER A 1059 -19.77 -13.48 33.67
CA SER A 1059 -18.52 -14.23 33.61
C SER A 1059 -18.54 -15.43 34.57
N SER A 1060 -19.03 -15.25 35.81
CA SER A 1060 -19.16 -16.32 36.79
C SER A 1060 -20.11 -17.44 36.31
N GLU A 1061 -21.30 -17.08 35.82
CA GLU A 1061 -22.31 -18.00 35.26
C GLU A 1061 -21.78 -18.78 34.05
N ALA A 1062 -21.01 -18.11 33.18
CA ALA A 1062 -20.40 -18.72 32.01
C ALA A 1062 -19.08 -19.47 32.30
N GLY A 1063 -18.65 -19.55 33.56
CA GLY A 1063 -17.39 -20.20 33.94
C GLY A 1063 -16.13 -19.49 33.42
N LYS A 1064 -16.23 -18.22 33.03
CA LYS A 1064 -15.12 -17.37 32.59
C LYS A 1064 -14.33 -16.84 33.79
N VAL A 1065 -13.23 -16.12 33.54
CA VAL A 1065 -12.36 -15.58 34.60
C VAL A 1065 -12.66 -14.10 34.81
N PHE A 1066 -12.88 -13.67 36.05
CA PHE A 1066 -13.03 -12.26 36.42
C PHE A 1066 -11.91 -11.81 37.38
N ALA A 1067 -11.17 -10.80 36.98
CA ALA A 1067 -10.08 -10.19 37.74
C ALA A 1067 -10.44 -8.77 38.18
N LEU A 1068 -10.16 -8.45 39.44
CA LEU A 1068 -10.39 -7.13 40.04
C LEU A 1068 -9.09 -6.60 40.64
N ASN A 1069 -8.85 -5.30 40.47
CA ASN A 1069 -7.78 -4.59 41.19
C ASN A 1069 -8.38 -3.75 42.32
N LEU A 1070 -7.75 -3.71 43.50
CA LEU A 1070 -8.18 -2.85 44.62
C LEU A 1070 -7.94 -1.36 44.33
N SER A 1071 -6.91 -1.06 43.54
CA SER A 1071 -6.57 0.22 42.90
C SER A 1071 -6.18 1.39 43.79
N ALA A 1072 -6.80 1.56 44.97
CA ALA A 1072 -6.39 2.56 45.95
C ALA A 1072 -6.92 2.26 47.36
N PRO A 1073 -6.22 2.72 48.43
CA PRO A 1073 -6.66 2.55 49.82
C PRO A 1073 -8.07 3.05 50.11
N PHE A 1074 -8.51 4.11 49.44
CA PHE A 1074 -9.84 4.70 49.66
C PHE A 1074 -10.98 3.81 49.16
N ILE A 1075 -10.72 2.87 48.23
CA ILE A 1075 -11.74 1.95 47.69
C ILE A 1075 -12.21 0.99 48.80
N PRO A 1076 -11.35 0.23 49.50
CA PRO A 1076 -11.77 -0.53 50.66
C PRO A 1076 -12.34 0.32 51.81
N GLN A 1077 -11.89 1.57 51.99
CA GLN A 1077 -12.32 2.42 53.11
C GLN A 1077 -13.74 2.98 52.92
N PHE A 1078 -14.05 3.50 51.73
CA PHE A 1078 -15.31 4.23 51.47
C PHE A 1078 -16.28 3.48 50.56
N PHE A 1079 -15.79 2.51 49.78
CA PHE A 1079 -16.59 1.72 48.84
C PHE A 1079 -16.62 0.23 49.21
N ALA A 1080 -16.49 -0.08 50.51
CA ALA A 1080 -16.46 -1.45 51.03
C ALA A 1080 -17.72 -2.25 50.65
N VAL A 1081 -18.89 -1.60 50.61
CA VAL A 1081 -20.16 -2.23 50.24
C VAL A 1081 -20.13 -2.70 48.78
N GLN A 1082 -19.67 -1.84 47.87
CA GLN A 1082 -19.52 -2.14 46.45
C GLN A 1082 -18.51 -3.27 46.24
N LEU A 1083 -17.39 -3.22 46.97
CA LEU A 1083 -16.37 -4.26 46.93
C LEU A 1083 -16.89 -5.61 47.45
N GLN A 1084 -17.69 -5.62 48.52
CA GLN A 1084 -18.37 -6.83 49.02
C GLN A 1084 -19.38 -7.42 48.03
N GLN A 1085 -20.03 -6.59 47.21
CA GLN A 1085 -20.97 -7.06 46.18
C GLN A 1085 -20.26 -7.78 45.03
N ILE A 1086 -19.07 -7.32 44.63
CA ILE A 1086 -18.37 -7.85 43.45
C ILE A 1086 -17.40 -9.00 43.78
N LEU A 1087 -16.81 -9.00 44.98
CA LEU A 1087 -15.86 -10.01 45.46
C LEU A 1087 -16.33 -11.46 45.23
N PRO A 1088 -17.60 -11.84 45.48
CA PRO A 1088 -18.09 -13.20 45.24
C PRO A 1088 -17.87 -13.74 43.83
N TYR A 1089 -17.70 -12.87 42.83
CA TYR A 1089 -17.51 -13.27 41.44
C TYR A 1089 -16.04 -13.23 41.00
N CYS A 1090 -15.14 -12.65 41.80
CA CYS A 1090 -13.74 -12.47 41.46
C CYS A 1090 -12.95 -13.79 41.62
N ASP A 1091 -12.26 -14.19 40.55
CA ASP A 1091 -11.28 -15.29 40.52
C ASP A 1091 -9.88 -14.79 40.87
N ILE A 1092 -9.54 -13.57 40.47
CA ILE A 1092 -8.23 -12.96 40.71
C ILE A 1092 -8.46 -11.59 41.37
N VAL A 1093 -7.77 -11.32 42.48
CA VAL A 1093 -7.75 -10.01 43.13
C VAL A 1093 -6.31 -9.53 43.22
N ILE A 1094 -6.03 -8.35 42.69
CA ILE A 1094 -4.70 -7.72 42.70
C ILE A 1094 -4.76 -6.46 43.56
N GLY A 1095 -3.73 -6.22 44.36
CA GLY A 1095 -3.55 -4.94 45.06
C GLY A 1095 -2.12 -4.76 45.56
N ASN A 1096 -1.84 -3.61 46.16
CA ASN A 1096 -0.57 -3.34 46.85
C ASN A 1096 -0.71 -3.42 48.39
N GLU A 1097 0.39 -3.21 49.09
CA GLU A 1097 0.46 -3.27 50.55
C GLU A 1097 -0.48 -2.27 51.23
N ALA A 1098 -0.56 -1.03 50.74
CA ALA A 1098 -1.40 0.01 51.33
C ALA A 1098 -2.89 -0.26 51.12
N GLU A 1099 -3.26 -0.80 49.95
CA GLU A 1099 -4.63 -1.25 49.65
C GLU A 1099 -5.03 -2.45 50.51
N ALA A 1100 -4.11 -3.39 50.74
CA ALA A 1100 -4.32 -4.53 51.63
C ALA A 1100 -4.51 -4.08 53.09
N GLU A 1101 -3.66 -3.17 53.59
CA GLU A 1101 -3.79 -2.58 54.93
C GLU A 1101 -5.10 -1.81 55.11
N ALA A 1102 -5.54 -1.09 54.07
CA ALA A 1102 -6.81 -0.39 54.06
C ALA A 1102 -7.99 -1.36 54.10
N TRP A 1103 -7.94 -2.45 53.34
CA TRP A 1103 -8.91 -3.53 53.42
C TRP A 1103 -8.96 -4.16 54.81
N ALA A 1104 -7.79 -4.53 55.35
CA ALA A 1104 -7.67 -5.09 56.69
C ALA A 1104 -8.28 -4.18 57.76
N SER A 1105 -8.06 -2.87 57.64
CA SER A 1105 -8.65 -1.87 58.52
C SER A 1105 -10.16 -1.77 58.37
N ALA A 1106 -10.67 -1.74 57.14
CA ALA A 1106 -12.10 -1.64 56.85
C ALA A 1106 -12.89 -2.89 57.30
N THR A 1107 -12.27 -4.07 57.26
CA THR A 1107 -12.91 -5.34 57.66
C THR A 1107 -12.61 -5.74 59.11
N GLY A 1108 -11.87 -4.92 59.88
CA GLY A 1108 -11.54 -5.20 61.27
C GLY A 1108 -10.59 -6.39 61.47
N HIS A 1109 -9.69 -6.64 60.51
CA HIS A 1109 -8.68 -7.71 60.62
C HIS A 1109 -7.69 -7.41 61.76
N PRO A 1110 -7.33 -8.41 62.60
CA PRO A 1110 -6.56 -8.19 63.83
C PRO A 1110 -5.11 -7.76 63.57
N ASP A 1111 -4.49 -8.27 62.51
CA ASP A 1111 -3.13 -7.92 62.09
C ASP A 1111 -3.18 -7.28 60.70
N LYS A 1112 -2.99 -5.96 60.66
CA LYS A 1112 -3.18 -5.15 59.45
C LYS A 1112 -1.99 -5.17 58.51
N THR A 1113 -0.79 -5.42 59.04
CA THR A 1113 0.47 -5.35 58.29
C THR A 1113 0.94 -6.71 57.79
N ASN A 1114 0.34 -7.80 58.27
CA ASN A 1114 0.59 -9.15 57.76
C ASN A 1114 -0.13 -9.41 56.43
N LEU A 1115 0.52 -9.04 55.32
CA LEU A 1115 -0.03 -9.14 53.97
C LEU A 1115 -0.51 -10.55 53.59
N ALA A 1116 0.16 -11.61 54.08
CA ALA A 1116 -0.26 -12.99 53.83
C ALA A 1116 -1.58 -13.33 54.55
N ALA A 1117 -1.73 -12.89 55.80
CA ALA A 1117 -2.98 -13.07 56.55
C ALA A 1117 -4.14 -12.26 55.93
N VAL A 1118 -3.86 -11.03 55.48
CA VAL A 1118 -4.85 -10.20 54.79
C VAL A 1118 -5.25 -10.83 53.45
N ALA A 1119 -4.29 -11.25 52.63
CA ALA A 1119 -4.55 -11.93 51.36
C ALA A 1119 -5.36 -13.23 51.56
N ARG A 1120 -5.04 -13.99 52.61
CA ARG A 1120 -5.83 -15.17 53.03
C ARG A 1120 -7.27 -14.79 53.35
N SER A 1121 -7.49 -13.71 54.11
CA SER A 1121 -8.84 -13.26 54.47
C SER A 1121 -9.70 -12.86 53.26
N ILE A 1122 -9.08 -12.35 52.18
CA ILE A 1122 -9.73 -12.03 50.91
C ILE A 1122 -9.97 -13.31 50.09
N ALA A 1123 -8.98 -14.21 50.04
CA ALA A 1123 -9.04 -15.44 49.27
C ALA A 1123 -10.17 -16.36 49.77
N THR A 1124 -10.42 -16.40 51.08
CA THR A 1124 -11.43 -17.26 51.72
C THR A 1124 -12.83 -16.66 51.78
N GLN A 1125 -13.05 -15.43 51.29
CA GLN A 1125 -14.40 -14.86 51.20
C GLN A 1125 -15.30 -15.75 50.32
N PRO A 1126 -16.62 -15.85 50.60
CA PRO A 1126 -17.55 -16.63 49.81
C PRO A 1126 -17.44 -16.33 48.30
N LYS A 1127 -17.61 -17.37 47.47
CA LYS A 1127 -17.47 -17.28 46.02
C LYS A 1127 -18.66 -17.94 45.32
N SER A 1128 -19.22 -17.25 44.32
CA SER A 1128 -20.38 -17.71 43.54
C SER A 1128 -20.04 -18.90 42.65
N ASN A 1129 -18.82 -18.93 42.09
CA ASN A 1129 -18.35 -20.05 41.29
C ASN A 1129 -17.24 -20.82 42.05
N PRO A 1130 -17.59 -21.94 42.73
CA PRO A 1130 -16.64 -22.73 43.51
C PRO A 1130 -15.71 -23.60 42.67
N SER A 1131 -15.95 -23.74 41.35
CA SER A 1131 -15.15 -24.59 40.45
C SER A 1131 -13.72 -24.08 40.21
N ARG A 1132 -13.44 -22.83 40.57
CA ARG A 1132 -12.11 -22.21 40.46
C ARG A 1132 -11.73 -21.56 41.79
N PRO A 1133 -10.54 -21.83 42.35
CA PRO A 1133 -10.09 -21.12 43.56
C PRO A 1133 -9.84 -19.64 43.27
N ARG A 1134 -10.10 -18.77 44.26
CA ARG A 1134 -9.71 -17.35 44.17
C ARG A 1134 -8.23 -17.22 44.46
N ILE A 1135 -7.53 -16.42 43.66
CA ILE A 1135 -6.13 -16.05 43.89
C ILE A 1135 -6.08 -14.57 44.26
N VAL A 1136 -5.34 -14.24 45.32
CA VAL A 1136 -5.11 -12.87 45.78
C VAL A 1136 -3.62 -12.58 45.70
N ILE A 1137 -3.26 -11.49 45.04
CA ILE A 1137 -1.89 -11.09 44.74
C ILE A 1137 -1.66 -9.70 45.32
N ILE A 1138 -0.75 -9.60 46.29
CA ILE A 1138 -0.37 -8.35 46.96
C ILE A 1138 1.07 -8.01 46.60
N THR A 1139 1.27 -6.97 45.80
CA THR A 1139 2.60 -6.42 45.48
C THR A 1139 3.12 -5.53 46.62
N HIS A 1140 4.44 -5.37 46.76
CA HIS A 1140 5.03 -4.56 47.85
C HIS A 1140 6.26 -3.77 47.36
N GLY A 1141 6.08 -2.98 46.30
CA GLY A 1141 7.14 -2.18 45.69
C GLY A 1141 8.39 -3.03 45.35
N PRO A 1142 9.59 -2.67 45.84
CA PRO A 1142 10.82 -3.44 45.60
C PRO A 1142 10.94 -4.72 46.46
N LYS A 1143 9.99 -4.99 47.37
CA LYS A 1143 9.95 -6.20 48.19
C LYS A 1143 9.13 -7.30 47.52
N SER A 1144 9.20 -8.50 48.09
CA SER A 1144 8.56 -9.68 47.53
C SER A 1144 7.03 -9.57 47.43
N THR A 1145 6.48 -10.06 46.33
CA THR A 1145 5.03 -10.16 46.09
C THR A 1145 4.46 -11.38 46.78
N THR A 1146 3.35 -11.21 47.50
CA THR A 1146 2.66 -12.28 48.22
C THR A 1146 1.43 -12.76 47.45
N LEU A 1147 1.28 -14.07 47.29
CA LEU A 1147 0.13 -14.68 46.60
C LEU A 1147 -0.50 -15.74 47.49
N VAL A 1148 -1.82 -15.67 47.66
CA VAL A 1148 -2.60 -16.68 48.38
C VAL A 1148 -3.71 -17.21 47.49
N SER A 1149 -3.86 -18.54 47.47
CA SER A 1149 -4.95 -19.23 46.75
C SER A 1149 -5.94 -19.78 47.77
N SER A 1150 -7.24 -19.68 47.48
CA SER A 1150 -8.27 -20.30 48.32
C SER A 1150 -8.22 -21.83 48.31
N ALA A 1151 -7.50 -22.45 47.36
CA ALA A 1151 -7.25 -23.90 47.35
C ALA A 1151 -6.22 -24.34 48.40
N ASP A 1152 -5.31 -23.44 48.78
CA ASP A 1152 -4.27 -23.68 49.78
C ASP A 1152 -4.00 -22.39 50.58
N PRO A 1153 -4.98 -21.97 51.42
CA PRO A 1153 -4.97 -20.65 52.05
C PRO A 1153 -3.90 -20.51 53.15
N ASP A 1154 -3.32 -21.62 53.61
CA ASP A 1154 -2.31 -21.68 54.66
C ASP A 1154 -0.87 -21.74 54.11
N SER A 1155 -0.71 -21.79 52.79
CA SER A 1155 0.58 -21.85 52.10
C SER A 1155 0.78 -20.65 51.16
N PRO A 1156 1.02 -19.44 51.71
CA PRO A 1156 1.26 -18.26 50.89
C PRO A 1156 2.54 -18.44 50.06
N LYS A 1157 2.44 -18.17 48.75
CA LYS A 1157 3.62 -18.09 47.88
C LYS A 1157 4.22 -16.69 47.95
N VAL A 1158 5.54 -16.62 48.02
CA VAL A 1158 6.30 -15.37 48.02
C VAL A 1158 7.22 -15.36 46.82
N TYR A 1159 7.17 -14.28 46.04
CA TYR A 1159 7.98 -14.09 44.83
C TYR A 1159 8.89 -12.90 45.02
N ASP A 1160 10.19 -13.13 44.99
CA ASP A 1160 11.17 -12.06 45.10
C ASP A 1160 11.14 -11.17 43.86
N VAL A 1161 11.20 -9.86 44.09
CA VAL A 1161 11.31 -8.85 43.03
C VAL A 1161 12.80 -8.53 42.85
N HIS A 1162 13.26 -8.40 41.62
CA HIS A 1162 14.59 -7.86 41.34
C HIS A 1162 14.55 -6.33 41.43
N PRO A 1163 15.09 -5.71 42.49
CA PRO A 1163 15.02 -4.26 42.65
C PRO A 1163 15.89 -3.58 41.58
N LEU A 1164 15.35 -2.50 41.00
CA LEU A 1164 16.10 -1.60 40.13
C LEU A 1164 17.04 -0.74 40.97
N LYS A 1165 18.15 -0.29 40.38
CA LYS A 1165 19.01 0.72 41.00
C LYS A 1165 18.32 2.08 40.96
N ASP A 1166 18.64 2.95 41.92
CA ASP A 1166 18.03 4.28 42.01
C ASP A 1166 18.19 5.10 40.71
N GLU A 1167 19.31 4.92 39.98
CA GLU A 1167 19.55 5.62 38.71
C GLU A 1167 18.73 5.08 37.53
N GLU A 1168 18.15 3.88 37.66
CA GLU A 1168 17.29 3.24 36.64
C GLU A 1168 15.82 3.62 36.84
N ILE A 1169 15.45 4.18 38.00
CA ILE A 1169 14.09 4.57 38.34
C ILE A 1169 13.80 5.95 37.73
N VAL A 1170 12.97 5.97 36.69
CA VAL A 1170 12.54 7.20 36.01
C VAL A 1170 11.19 7.66 36.55
N ASP A 1171 10.23 6.73 36.64
CA ASP A 1171 8.86 7.02 37.07
C ASP A 1171 8.19 5.77 37.64
N THR A 1172 7.77 5.79 38.89
CA THR A 1172 7.05 4.67 39.50
C THR A 1172 5.56 4.60 39.13
N ASN A 1173 5.02 5.62 38.46
CA ASN A 1173 3.60 5.69 38.09
C ASN A 1173 3.24 4.59 37.09
N GLY A 1174 2.12 3.90 37.36
CA GLY A 1174 1.62 2.82 36.51
C GLY A 1174 2.36 1.48 36.67
N ALA A 1175 3.31 1.36 37.61
CA ALA A 1175 4.03 0.09 37.83
C ALA A 1175 3.10 -1.07 38.24
N GLY A 1176 2.08 -0.79 39.06
CA GLY A 1176 1.06 -1.76 39.45
C GLY A 1176 0.14 -2.17 38.29
N ASP A 1177 -0.22 -1.21 37.42
CA ASP A 1177 -1.01 -1.48 36.21
C ASP A 1177 -0.22 -2.33 35.21
N ALA A 1178 1.07 -2.02 35.05
CA ALA A 1178 1.99 -2.79 34.23
C ALA A 1178 2.18 -4.21 34.78
N PHE A 1179 2.27 -4.38 36.11
CA PHE A 1179 2.27 -5.71 36.73
C PHE A 1179 0.99 -6.49 36.40
N ALA A 1180 -0.18 -5.86 36.57
CA ALA A 1180 -1.46 -6.48 36.24
C ALA A 1180 -1.56 -6.85 34.74
N GLY A 1181 -1.09 -5.97 33.85
CA GLY A 1181 -1.05 -6.22 32.41
C GLY A 1181 -0.15 -7.40 32.03
N GLY A 1182 1.06 -7.46 32.60
CA GLY A 1182 2.00 -8.56 32.38
C GLY A 1182 1.44 -9.89 32.87
N PHE A 1183 0.86 -9.89 34.07
CA PHE A 1183 0.20 -11.05 34.66
C PHE A 1183 -0.96 -11.55 33.81
N LEU A 1184 -1.88 -10.67 33.42
CA LEU A 1184 -3.06 -11.03 32.62
C LEU A 1184 -2.68 -11.50 31.22
N GLY A 1185 -1.68 -10.87 30.59
CA GLY A 1185 -1.17 -11.27 29.28
C GLY A 1185 -0.61 -12.70 29.30
N ALA A 1186 0.23 -13.02 30.28
CA ALA A 1186 0.74 -14.38 30.48
C ALA A 1186 -0.37 -15.37 30.83
N TYR A 1187 -1.33 -14.97 31.67
CA TYR A 1187 -2.47 -15.81 32.06
C TYR A 1187 -3.35 -16.20 30.86
N VAL A 1188 -3.63 -15.25 29.97
CA VAL A 1188 -4.40 -15.48 28.73
C VAL A 1188 -3.68 -16.44 27.79
N LEU A 1189 -2.33 -16.45 27.80
CA LEU A 1189 -1.52 -17.42 27.04
C LEU A 1189 -1.45 -18.82 27.69
N GLY A 1190 -2.11 -19.03 28.83
CA GLY A 1190 -2.13 -20.32 29.53
C GLY A 1190 -0.84 -20.63 30.29
N LYS A 1191 -0.08 -19.60 30.68
CA LYS A 1191 1.12 -19.74 31.51
C LYS A 1191 0.78 -20.15 32.95
N SER A 1192 1.77 -20.72 33.66
CA SER A 1192 1.62 -21.01 35.08
C SER A 1192 1.52 -19.72 35.90
N ILE A 1193 0.93 -19.78 37.10
CA ILE A 1193 0.79 -18.61 37.99
C ILE A 1193 2.17 -18.00 38.30
N ASP A 1194 3.18 -18.84 38.49
CA ASP A 1194 4.55 -18.42 38.79
C ASP A 1194 5.14 -17.63 37.60
N GLU A 1195 4.97 -18.11 36.36
CA GLU A 1195 5.33 -17.37 35.15
C GLU A 1195 4.51 -16.07 34.96
N CYS A 1196 3.24 -16.05 35.39
CA CYS A 1196 2.41 -14.85 35.30
C CYS A 1196 2.91 -13.75 36.25
N VAL A 1197 3.30 -14.10 37.47
CA VAL A 1197 3.89 -13.14 38.43
C VAL A 1197 5.22 -12.61 37.90
N GLU A 1198 6.08 -13.48 37.36
CA GLU A 1198 7.36 -13.08 36.76
C GLU A 1198 7.17 -12.12 35.58
N ALA A 1199 6.22 -12.40 34.68
CA ALA A 1199 5.89 -11.51 33.57
C ALA A 1199 5.38 -10.15 34.07
N GLY A 1200 4.58 -10.15 35.15
CA GLY A 1200 4.14 -8.93 35.84
C GLY A 1200 5.31 -8.13 36.40
N HIS A 1201 6.26 -8.78 37.11
CA HIS A 1201 7.45 -8.11 37.65
C HIS A 1201 8.31 -7.49 36.56
N LYS A 1202 8.58 -8.23 35.48
CA LYS A 1202 9.35 -7.73 34.34
C LYS A 1202 8.68 -6.51 33.69
N LEU A 1203 7.37 -6.57 33.46
CA LEU A 1203 6.66 -5.46 32.81
C LEU A 1203 6.54 -4.24 33.73
N GLY A 1204 6.34 -4.46 35.04
CA GLY A 1204 6.43 -3.43 36.07
C GLY A 1204 7.80 -2.75 36.08
N ALA A 1205 8.89 -3.53 36.06
CA ALA A 1205 10.26 -3.00 36.02
C ALA A 1205 10.56 -2.23 34.72
N ILE A 1206 10.01 -2.66 33.57
CA ILE A 1206 10.11 -1.91 32.32
C ILE A 1206 9.39 -0.56 32.44
N CYS A 1207 8.17 -0.55 32.98
CA CYS A 1207 7.39 0.67 33.17
C CYS A 1207 8.12 1.69 34.05
N VAL A 1208 8.73 1.22 35.15
CA VAL A 1208 9.45 2.08 36.10
C VAL A 1208 10.63 2.85 35.48
N GLN A 1209 11.19 2.30 34.40
CA GLN A 1209 12.30 2.90 33.64
C GLN A 1209 11.82 3.88 32.54
N GLN A 1210 10.52 4.12 32.41
CA GLN A 1210 9.94 5.01 31.39
C GLN A 1210 9.25 6.22 32.04
N ILE A 1211 8.83 7.22 31.27
CA ILE A 1211 8.01 8.33 31.79
C ILE A 1211 6.54 7.97 31.63
N GLY A 1212 5.85 7.78 32.76
CA GLY A 1212 4.47 7.33 32.86
C GLY A 1212 4.27 5.86 32.51
N PRO A 1213 3.00 5.39 32.43
CA PRO A 1213 2.64 4.02 32.07
C PRO A 1213 2.91 3.74 30.58
N GLN A 1214 4.19 3.61 30.24
CA GLN A 1214 4.69 3.37 28.89
C GLN A 1214 5.68 2.22 28.87
N PHE A 1215 5.84 1.60 27.70
CA PHE A 1215 6.71 0.44 27.50
C PHE A 1215 7.78 0.70 26.43
N LYS A 1216 8.91 0.00 26.53
CA LYS A 1216 10.00 0.09 25.54
C LYS A 1216 9.60 -0.55 24.21
N TRP A 1217 10.03 0.03 23.10
CA TRP A 1217 9.81 -0.51 21.75
C TRP A 1217 11.14 -0.59 20.97
N PRO A 1218 11.35 -1.60 20.10
CA PRO A 1218 10.47 -2.75 19.78
C PRO A 1218 10.15 -3.63 21.00
N LYS A 1219 9.04 -4.39 20.95
CA LYS A 1219 8.58 -5.20 22.08
C LYS A 1219 9.70 -6.07 22.66
N VAL A 1220 9.93 -5.98 23.96
CA VAL A 1220 10.84 -6.82 24.72
C VAL A 1220 10.07 -8.07 25.15
N ASN A 1221 10.67 -9.25 24.96
CA ASN A 1221 10.04 -10.47 25.44
C ASN A 1221 10.09 -10.52 26.97
N VAL A 1222 8.91 -10.52 27.61
CA VAL A 1222 8.74 -10.62 29.07
C VAL A 1222 8.30 -12.01 29.53
N LEU A 1223 8.11 -12.96 28.59
CA LEU A 1223 7.76 -14.36 28.87
C LEU A 1223 8.98 -15.27 28.91
#